data_AF-A0A4R9LY53-F1
#
_entry.id   AF-A0A4R9LY53-F1
#
_cell.length_a   1.000
_cell.length_b   1.000
_cell.length_c   1.000
_cell.angle_alpha   90.00
_cell.angle_beta   90.00
_cell.angle_gamma   90.00
#
_symmetry.space_group_name_H-M   'P 1'
#
loop_
_entity.id
_entity.type
_entity.pdbx_description
1 polymer ?
#
loop_
_entity_poly.entity_id
_entity_poly.type
_entity_poly.pdbx_seq_one_letter_code
_entity_poly.pdbx_strand_id
1 'polypeptide(L)'
;MTEKEATLGRWHKEFFENIHLFMKSGLSQTEAKSILEEFLVLSQATPKPRVMDIFTEPEKLEEIGVFTDIKAEPRDFMLKFLDPIMKKFTVEGVENLKLLNGVLGKYPVTLISNHLSHLDAPAIFTLLYNAGPEGRKIAESLVFIAGRLAFEPDFTRLGLYMFGTLLVCSKKDMADNPSLSDVMTKINMRAFRNSQKLQSDGKIISIFPEGTRSRDGRLMPFVDTVYHYVANKVILPISLEGTDKILPIEGLLFNQAVGKLVIGKPVLVGELTKKEMETFPSSIEQISFPGGGDKKQFIIDNLALLVGSNLNKHKHGTYRNLYKGDHSSNQLISIPKTVEENIVIIGSSNMSVAIACVLANKNVKVTVYQPESDIVQQCNEERRDIIHYPIYKLPPNIHFSDDPTVCETATLFIQGTNPWDFDSVFPKIKPYLQKNKSPIANVIKGFTGSKKGLILEDLNELMGIERDRLAVISGACYPDQIMERKISGFEVSSFEDSLIPKLQGLFNTSYVFTRPAINSRDTKGVQLGGALKTIYAVAMGLVEGYFKRELGGNVDNTLFHLSNRFFNEMVSIGVLLGGDPTTFNGLSGMTDFMLACFGSDTRDRKYGYDLAYGTRPEKITNGFYGLKVLPNLINLDEKRHPIVASSYRTVIQNEDFDKVAEHLQLQLARL
;
A
#
# COMPACT_ATOMS: atom_id res chain seq x y z
N MET A 1 -42.94 3.77 25.19
CA MET A 1 -42.04 3.70 24.03
C MET A 1 -40.97 2.67 24.35
N THR A 2 -41.03 1.53 23.68
CA THR A 2 -39.98 0.51 23.80
C THR A 2 -38.68 1.04 23.20
N GLU A 3 -37.54 0.53 23.66
CA GLU A 3 -36.20 0.88 23.15
C GLU A 3 -36.09 0.71 21.62
N LYS A 4 -36.88 -0.23 21.08
CA LYS A 4 -37.06 -0.53 19.65
C LYS A 4 -37.85 0.54 18.88
N GLU A 5 -38.90 1.13 19.48
CA GLU A 5 -39.67 2.24 18.89
C GLU A 5 -38.87 3.55 18.93
N ALA A 6 -38.10 3.77 20.00
CA ALA A 6 -37.23 4.94 20.13
C ALA A 6 -36.07 4.90 19.10
N THR A 7 -35.50 3.72 18.86
CA THR A 7 -34.52 3.52 17.77
C THR A 7 -35.18 3.65 16.40
N LEU A 8 -36.41 3.14 16.21
CA LEU A 8 -37.17 3.29 14.96
C LEU A 8 -37.41 4.76 14.58
N GLY A 9 -37.77 5.60 15.55
CA GLY A 9 -37.97 7.04 15.33
C GLY A 9 -36.67 7.80 15.06
N ARG A 10 -35.55 7.35 15.64
CA ARG A 10 -34.24 8.00 15.49
C ARG A 10 -33.64 7.79 14.10
N TRP A 11 -33.66 6.56 13.56
CA TRP A 11 -33.10 6.30 12.23
C TRP A 11 -33.93 6.93 11.11
N HIS A 12 -35.26 6.97 11.23
CA HIS A 12 -36.10 7.65 10.25
C HIS A 12 -35.76 9.13 10.19
N LYS A 13 -35.58 9.76 11.37
CA LYS A 13 -35.21 11.16 11.46
C LYS A 13 -33.85 11.43 10.80
N GLU A 14 -32.86 10.58 11.05
CA GLU A 14 -31.53 10.65 10.44
C GLU A 14 -31.58 10.40 8.92
N PHE A 15 -32.40 9.44 8.46
CA PHE A 15 -32.58 9.17 7.04
C PHE A 15 -33.21 10.34 6.28
N PHE A 16 -34.15 11.07 6.89
CA PHE A 16 -34.75 12.26 6.28
C PHE A 16 -33.83 13.49 6.26
N GLU A 17 -32.68 13.47 6.95
CA GLU A 17 -31.65 14.51 6.75
C GLU A 17 -31.11 14.53 5.31
N ASN A 18 -31.28 13.42 4.57
CA ASN A 18 -30.98 13.33 3.15
C ASN A 18 -31.78 14.30 2.26
N ILE A 19 -32.92 14.84 2.71
CA ILE A 19 -33.71 15.82 1.93
C ILE A 19 -32.80 16.96 1.44
N HIS A 20 -31.98 17.52 2.33
CA HIS A 20 -31.07 18.60 1.98
C HIS A 20 -29.99 18.18 0.97
N LEU A 21 -29.56 16.92 1.00
CA LEU A 21 -28.55 16.39 0.08
C LEU A 21 -29.13 16.14 -1.31
N PHE A 22 -30.35 15.60 -1.40
CA PHE A 22 -31.06 15.45 -2.68
C PHE A 22 -31.44 16.81 -3.29
N MET A 23 -31.76 17.81 -2.46
CA MET A 23 -31.95 19.18 -2.92
C MET A 23 -30.68 19.78 -3.55
N LYS A 24 -29.51 19.53 -2.97
CA LYS A 24 -28.22 19.92 -3.58
C LYS A 24 -27.94 19.22 -4.91
N SER A 25 -28.61 18.11 -5.18
CA SER A 25 -28.56 17.38 -6.46
C SER A 25 -29.61 17.85 -7.47
N GLY A 26 -30.43 18.86 -7.12
CA GLY A 26 -31.34 19.55 -8.02
C GLY A 26 -32.81 19.18 -7.85
N LEU A 27 -33.19 18.40 -6.83
CA LEU A 27 -34.59 18.12 -6.52
C LEU A 27 -35.21 19.27 -5.71
N SER A 28 -36.51 19.50 -5.88
CA SER A 28 -37.28 20.27 -4.90
C SER A 28 -37.38 19.51 -3.56
N GLN A 29 -37.68 20.24 -2.48
CA GLN A 29 -37.87 19.62 -1.17
C GLN A 29 -38.99 18.57 -1.18
N THR A 30 -40.07 18.82 -1.92
CA THR A 30 -41.22 17.90 -2.06
C THR A 30 -40.82 16.62 -2.78
N GLU A 31 -40.09 16.73 -3.90
CA GLU A 31 -39.58 15.56 -4.64
C GLU A 31 -38.60 14.75 -3.81
N ALA A 32 -37.66 15.42 -3.13
CA ALA A 32 -36.68 14.78 -2.25
C ALA A 32 -37.34 14.06 -1.07
N LYS A 33 -38.38 14.64 -0.47
CA LYS A 33 -39.15 13.96 0.58
C LYS A 33 -39.90 12.76 0.04
N SER A 34 -40.57 12.92 -1.10
CA SER A 34 -41.38 11.87 -1.72
C SER A 34 -40.54 10.65 -2.09
N ILE A 35 -39.36 10.84 -2.68
CA ILE A 35 -38.49 9.73 -3.10
C ILE A 35 -37.90 8.97 -1.89
N LEU A 36 -37.64 9.66 -0.77
CA LEU A 36 -37.20 9.04 0.47
C LEU A 36 -38.33 8.27 1.16
N GLU A 37 -39.56 8.80 1.17
CA GLU A 37 -40.74 8.06 1.66
C GLU A 37 -41.00 6.79 0.83
N GLU A 38 -40.90 6.89 -0.49
CA GLU A 38 -41.01 5.75 -1.42
C GLU A 38 -39.95 4.69 -1.14
N PHE A 39 -38.69 5.09 -0.85
CA PHE A 39 -37.63 4.16 -0.41
C PHE A 39 -38.04 3.37 0.84
N LEU A 40 -38.59 4.04 1.87
CA LEU A 40 -38.98 3.41 3.12
C LEU A 40 -40.11 2.40 2.93
N VAL A 41 -41.12 2.76 2.13
CA VAL A 41 -42.24 1.88 1.81
C VAL A 41 -41.75 0.65 1.04
N LEU A 42 -40.96 0.87 0.00
CA LEU A 42 -40.51 -0.21 -0.87
C LEU A 42 -39.52 -1.14 -0.18
N SER A 43 -38.63 -0.61 0.66
CA SER A 43 -37.72 -1.43 1.46
C SER A 43 -38.47 -2.34 2.42
N GLN A 44 -39.48 -1.83 3.14
CA GLN A 44 -40.30 -2.66 4.03
C GLN A 44 -41.15 -3.70 3.30
N ALA A 45 -41.73 -3.32 2.15
CA ALA A 45 -42.59 -4.21 1.37
C ALA A 45 -41.82 -5.30 0.61
N THR A 46 -40.57 -5.03 0.22
CA THR A 46 -39.75 -6.00 -0.50
C THR A 46 -39.18 -7.01 0.49
N PRO A 47 -39.46 -8.32 0.36
CA PRO A 47 -38.87 -9.33 1.25
C PRO A 47 -37.40 -9.59 0.92
N LYS A 48 -36.71 -10.35 1.79
CA LYS A 48 -35.44 -11.00 1.44
C LYS A 48 -35.67 -12.00 0.30
N PRO A 49 -34.68 -12.23 -0.58
CA PRO A 49 -34.84 -13.21 -1.65
C PRO A 49 -34.84 -14.63 -1.10
N ARG A 50 -35.56 -15.53 -1.78
CA ARG A 50 -35.73 -16.95 -1.37
C ARG A 50 -34.40 -17.67 -1.14
N VAL A 51 -33.32 -17.28 -1.84
CA VAL A 51 -31.99 -17.87 -1.64
C VAL A 51 -31.47 -17.71 -0.20
N MET A 52 -32.01 -16.78 0.58
CA MET A 52 -31.66 -16.60 1.99
C MET A 52 -32.31 -17.64 2.90
N ASP A 53 -33.42 -18.26 2.46
CA ASP A 53 -34.13 -19.30 3.23
C ASP A 53 -33.26 -20.57 3.38
N ILE A 54 -32.26 -20.75 2.51
CA ILE A 54 -31.33 -21.89 2.55
C ILE A 54 -30.48 -21.91 3.83
N PHE A 55 -30.24 -20.75 4.45
CA PHE A 55 -29.47 -20.68 5.70
C PHE A 55 -30.29 -21.11 6.92
N THR A 56 -31.63 -21.09 6.82
CA THR A 56 -32.54 -21.62 7.84
C THR A 56 -33.01 -23.03 7.51
N GLU A 57 -33.14 -23.36 6.23
CA GLU A 57 -33.65 -24.64 5.70
C GLU A 57 -32.72 -25.16 4.58
N PRO A 58 -31.55 -25.71 4.93
CA PRO A 58 -30.52 -26.10 3.95
C PRO A 58 -30.95 -27.10 2.88
N GLU A 59 -31.90 -27.96 3.21
CA GLU A 59 -32.50 -28.94 2.30
C GLU A 59 -33.21 -28.29 1.10
N LYS A 60 -33.64 -27.03 1.22
CA LYS A 60 -34.28 -26.29 0.13
C LYS A 60 -33.32 -25.80 -0.95
N LEU A 61 -32.00 -25.97 -0.79
CA LEU A 61 -31.01 -25.59 -1.80
C LEU A 61 -31.31 -26.20 -3.17
N GLU A 62 -31.84 -27.43 -3.23
CA GLU A 62 -32.18 -28.08 -4.50
C GLU A 62 -33.37 -27.43 -5.21
N GLU A 63 -34.38 -27.02 -4.46
CA GLU A 63 -35.59 -26.37 -4.97
C GLU A 63 -35.34 -24.90 -5.34
N ILE A 64 -34.69 -24.15 -4.45
CA ILE A 64 -34.53 -22.70 -4.55
C ILE A 64 -33.39 -22.31 -5.49
N GLY A 65 -32.30 -23.09 -5.49
CA GLY A 65 -31.08 -22.73 -6.20
C GLY A 65 -30.32 -21.57 -5.56
N VAL A 66 -29.60 -20.79 -6.38
CA VAL A 66 -28.67 -19.75 -5.90
C VAL A 66 -28.79 -18.42 -6.66
N PHE A 67 -29.77 -18.32 -7.56
CA PHE A 67 -29.99 -17.16 -8.40
C PHE A 67 -31.19 -16.36 -7.89
N THR A 68 -31.05 -15.04 -7.89
CA THR A 68 -32.14 -14.10 -7.59
C THR A 68 -32.45 -13.31 -8.85
N ASP A 69 -33.71 -13.39 -9.29
CA ASP A 69 -34.22 -12.65 -10.44
C ASP A 69 -34.39 -11.16 -10.15
N ILE A 70 -34.41 -10.39 -11.25
CA ILE A 70 -34.70 -8.97 -11.28
C ILE A 70 -36.15 -8.72 -10.85
N LYS A 71 -36.39 -7.63 -10.12
CA LYS A 71 -37.75 -7.11 -9.89
C LYS A 71 -37.90 -5.72 -10.51
N ALA A 72 -38.87 -5.56 -11.41
CA ALA A 72 -39.08 -4.33 -12.17
C ALA A 72 -39.31 -3.11 -11.27
N GLU A 73 -40.22 -3.21 -10.29
CA GLU A 73 -40.54 -2.10 -9.38
C GLU A 73 -39.33 -1.62 -8.56
N PRO A 74 -38.59 -2.49 -7.82
CA PRO A 74 -37.32 -2.10 -7.20
C PRO A 74 -36.28 -1.54 -8.17
N ARG A 75 -36.16 -2.11 -9.39
CA ARG A 75 -35.21 -1.62 -10.40
C ARG A 75 -35.52 -0.19 -10.81
N ASP A 76 -36.75 0.06 -11.23
CA ASP A 76 -37.17 1.35 -11.78
C ASP A 76 -37.09 2.43 -10.70
N PHE A 77 -37.49 2.08 -9.48
CA PHE A 77 -37.33 2.93 -8.32
C PHE A 77 -35.85 3.27 -8.05
N MET A 78 -34.97 2.27 -8.00
CA MET A 78 -33.55 2.51 -7.71
C MET A 78 -32.87 3.33 -8.80
N LEU A 79 -33.23 3.16 -10.07
CA LEU A 79 -32.74 4.03 -11.15
C LEU A 79 -33.14 5.49 -10.92
N LYS A 80 -34.42 5.74 -10.59
CA LYS A 80 -34.94 7.08 -10.23
C LYS A 80 -34.26 7.64 -8.97
N PHE A 81 -34.02 6.80 -7.97
CA PHE A 81 -33.36 7.18 -6.71
C PHE A 81 -31.91 7.59 -6.91
N LEU A 82 -31.16 6.85 -7.74
CA LEU A 82 -29.74 7.07 -7.95
C LEU A 82 -29.41 8.19 -8.94
N ASP A 83 -30.28 8.43 -9.92
CA ASP A 83 -30.08 9.45 -10.96
C ASP A 83 -29.62 10.82 -10.41
N PRO A 84 -30.29 11.45 -9.42
CA PRO A 84 -29.86 12.74 -8.93
C PRO A 84 -28.52 12.68 -8.17
N ILE A 85 -28.25 11.60 -7.45
CA ILE A 85 -27.03 11.44 -6.65
C ILE A 85 -25.82 11.21 -7.57
N MET A 86 -26.04 10.53 -8.68
CA MET A 86 -25.02 10.17 -9.67
C MET A 86 -24.80 11.25 -10.74
N LYS A 87 -25.54 12.35 -10.72
CA LYS A 87 -25.48 13.40 -11.76
C LYS A 87 -24.07 14.01 -11.98
N LYS A 88 -23.21 13.95 -10.96
CA LYS A 88 -21.82 14.43 -11.02
C LYS A 88 -20.80 13.33 -11.36
N PHE A 89 -21.26 12.15 -11.78
CA PHE A 89 -20.40 11.07 -12.24
C PHE A 89 -20.20 11.15 -13.75
N THR A 90 -18.97 10.96 -14.19
CA THR A 90 -18.66 10.81 -15.62
C THR A 90 -18.48 9.34 -15.97
N VAL A 91 -18.81 8.99 -17.21
CA VAL A 91 -18.53 7.67 -17.79
C VAL A 91 -17.57 7.85 -18.94
N GLU A 92 -16.41 7.21 -18.86
CA GLU A 92 -15.36 7.24 -19.87
C GLU A 92 -15.15 5.85 -20.48
N GLY A 93 -14.69 5.80 -21.72
CA GLY A 93 -14.41 4.54 -22.41
C GLY A 93 -15.67 3.84 -22.95
N VAL A 94 -16.80 4.54 -23.11
CA VAL A 94 -18.06 3.98 -23.63
C VAL A 94 -17.87 3.31 -24.99
N GLU A 95 -16.98 3.84 -25.82
CA GLU A 95 -16.58 3.27 -27.10
C GLU A 95 -16.02 1.84 -26.98
N ASN A 96 -15.40 1.48 -25.85
CA ASN A 96 -14.86 0.14 -25.63
C ASN A 96 -15.95 -0.92 -25.51
N LEU A 97 -17.20 -0.55 -25.16
CA LEU A 97 -18.32 -1.48 -25.11
C LEU A 97 -18.66 -2.06 -26.48
N LYS A 98 -18.39 -1.32 -27.57
CA LYS A 98 -18.60 -1.80 -28.94
C LYS A 98 -17.73 -3.01 -29.26
N LEU A 99 -16.59 -3.18 -28.58
CA LEU A 99 -15.71 -4.35 -28.76
C LEU A 99 -16.38 -5.65 -28.29
N LEU A 100 -17.42 -5.57 -27.45
CA LEU A 100 -18.20 -6.73 -27.03
C LEU A 100 -19.27 -7.14 -28.05
N ASN A 101 -19.51 -6.33 -29.10
CA ASN A 101 -20.42 -6.71 -30.16
C ASN A 101 -19.84 -7.88 -30.97
N GLY A 102 -20.63 -8.94 -31.11
CA GLY A 102 -20.17 -10.20 -31.71
C GLY A 102 -19.40 -11.11 -30.75
N VAL A 103 -19.10 -10.66 -29.53
CA VAL A 103 -18.54 -11.47 -28.44
C VAL A 103 -19.64 -11.99 -27.52
N LEU A 104 -20.51 -11.09 -27.05
CA LEU A 104 -21.56 -11.42 -26.10
C LEU A 104 -22.51 -12.48 -26.67
N GLY A 105 -22.75 -13.56 -25.92
CA GLY A 105 -23.54 -14.72 -26.33
C GLY A 105 -22.79 -15.76 -27.17
N LYS A 106 -21.57 -15.47 -27.63
CA LYS A 106 -20.68 -16.45 -28.28
C LYS A 106 -19.54 -16.91 -27.37
N TYR A 107 -18.98 -15.97 -26.61
CA TYR A 107 -17.90 -16.22 -25.67
C TYR A 107 -18.31 -15.77 -24.26
N PRO A 108 -17.83 -16.46 -23.22
CA PRO A 108 -18.11 -16.07 -21.85
C PRO A 108 -17.45 -14.72 -21.52
N VAL A 109 -18.25 -13.79 -20.99
CA VAL A 109 -17.79 -12.45 -20.61
C VAL A 109 -17.95 -12.23 -19.10
N THR A 110 -16.91 -11.68 -18.47
CA THR A 110 -16.89 -11.34 -17.05
C THR A 110 -16.51 -9.88 -16.88
N LEU A 111 -17.28 -9.13 -16.10
CA LEU A 111 -16.95 -7.77 -15.71
C LEU A 111 -16.26 -7.82 -14.35
N ILE A 112 -15.12 -7.15 -14.24
CA ILE A 112 -14.41 -6.98 -12.97
C ILE A 112 -14.35 -5.51 -12.60
N SER A 113 -14.50 -5.18 -11.31
CA SER A 113 -14.32 -3.81 -10.84
C SER A 113 -13.81 -3.72 -9.42
N ASN A 114 -13.15 -2.62 -9.06
CA ASN A 114 -12.78 -2.34 -7.67
C ASN A 114 -14.02 -2.10 -6.79
N HIS A 115 -13.87 -2.33 -5.49
CA HIS A 115 -14.97 -2.34 -4.51
C HIS A 115 -14.72 -1.31 -3.41
N LEU A 116 -15.49 -0.23 -3.42
CA LEU A 116 -15.37 0.93 -2.54
C LEU A 116 -16.53 1.04 -1.53
N SER A 117 -17.74 0.61 -1.90
CA SER A 117 -18.96 0.96 -1.15
C SER A 117 -20.10 -0.03 -1.33
N HIS A 118 -21.19 0.18 -0.60
CA HIS A 118 -22.46 -0.54 -0.80
C HIS A 118 -23.17 -0.16 -2.11
N LEU A 119 -22.72 0.92 -2.75
CA LEU A 119 -23.34 1.51 -3.92
C LEU A 119 -22.74 1.01 -5.24
N ASP A 120 -21.61 0.29 -5.21
CA ASP A 120 -20.82 0.04 -6.42
C ASP A 120 -21.58 -0.73 -7.51
N ALA A 121 -22.28 -1.82 -7.16
CA ALA A 121 -23.03 -2.59 -8.15
C ALA A 121 -24.23 -1.79 -8.72
N PRO A 122 -25.09 -1.17 -7.89
CA PRO A 122 -26.10 -0.23 -8.39
C PRO A 122 -25.53 0.94 -9.21
N ALA A 123 -24.37 1.48 -8.84
CA ALA A 123 -23.70 2.56 -9.55
C ALA A 123 -23.23 2.11 -10.93
N ILE A 124 -22.51 0.98 -11.02
CA ILE A 124 -22.06 0.41 -12.28
C ILE A 124 -23.25 0.18 -13.21
N PHE A 125 -24.32 -0.43 -12.68
CA PHE A 125 -25.54 -0.66 -13.46
C PHE A 125 -26.14 0.65 -13.97
N THR A 126 -26.39 1.62 -13.08
CA THR A 126 -27.06 2.90 -13.41
C THR A 126 -26.24 3.72 -14.41
N LEU A 127 -24.93 3.83 -14.19
CA LEU A 127 -24.03 4.59 -15.04
C LEU A 127 -23.91 3.96 -16.44
N LEU A 128 -23.82 2.63 -16.54
CA LEU A 128 -23.85 1.94 -17.82
C LEU A 128 -25.22 2.08 -18.50
N TYR A 129 -26.32 1.93 -17.74
CA TYR A 129 -27.68 2.03 -18.27
C TYR A 129 -27.97 3.40 -18.90
N ASN A 130 -27.36 4.45 -18.35
CA ASN A 130 -27.46 5.81 -18.84
C ASN A 130 -26.38 6.17 -19.89
N ALA A 131 -25.38 5.31 -20.12
CA ALA A 131 -24.28 5.52 -21.09
C ALA A 131 -24.67 5.21 -22.55
N GLY A 132 -25.91 5.51 -22.93
CA GLY A 132 -26.43 5.28 -24.28
C GLY A 132 -26.86 3.83 -24.57
N PRO A 133 -27.23 3.52 -25.83
CA PRO A 133 -27.84 2.22 -26.19
C PRO A 133 -26.93 1.01 -25.91
N GLU A 134 -25.64 1.11 -26.22
CA GLU A 134 -24.68 0.03 -25.97
C GLU A 134 -24.48 -0.19 -24.46
N GLY A 135 -24.34 0.89 -23.69
CA GLY A 135 -24.26 0.84 -22.22
C GLY A 135 -25.48 0.17 -21.60
N ARG A 136 -26.69 0.52 -22.06
CA ARG A 136 -27.94 -0.08 -21.63
C ARG A 136 -27.99 -1.59 -21.88
N LYS A 137 -27.66 -2.02 -23.10
CA LYS A 137 -27.60 -3.45 -23.46
C LYS A 137 -26.64 -4.24 -22.55
N ILE A 138 -25.48 -3.66 -22.23
CA ILE A 138 -24.51 -4.27 -21.32
C ILE A 138 -25.06 -4.31 -19.89
N ALA A 139 -25.62 -3.21 -19.38
CA ALA A 139 -26.23 -3.13 -18.06
C ALA A 139 -27.32 -4.19 -17.84
N GLU A 140 -28.23 -4.35 -18.81
CA GLU A 140 -29.30 -5.36 -18.78
C GLU A 140 -28.81 -6.81 -18.85
N SER A 141 -27.57 -7.01 -19.28
CA SER A 141 -26.92 -8.32 -19.35
C SER A 141 -26.15 -8.67 -18.07
N LEU A 142 -25.98 -7.73 -17.13
CA LEU A 142 -25.19 -7.96 -15.92
C LEU A 142 -25.89 -8.90 -14.94
N VAL A 143 -25.09 -9.80 -14.37
CA VAL A 143 -25.43 -10.64 -13.22
C VAL A 143 -24.32 -10.49 -12.19
N PHE A 144 -24.61 -9.93 -11.02
CA PHE A 144 -23.60 -9.73 -9.98
C PHE A 144 -23.47 -10.95 -9.08
N ILE A 145 -22.23 -11.22 -8.65
CA ILE A 145 -21.97 -12.14 -7.54
C ILE A 145 -22.07 -11.36 -6.23
N ALA A 146 -22.90 -11.83 -5.30
CA ALA A 146 -23.11 -11.18 -4.01
C ALA A 146 -22.94 -12.18 -2.84
N GLY A 147 -22.29 -11.70 -1.79
CA GLY A 147 -22.18 -12.43 -0.53
C GLY A 147 -23.50 -12.42 0.25
N ARG A 148 -23.70 -13.40 1.13
CA ARG A 148 -24.87 -13.51 2.03
C ARG A 148 -25.23 -12.19 2.73
N LEU A 149 -24.24 -11.50 3.30
CA LEU A 149 -24.45 -10.26 4.05
C LEU A 149 -24.91 -9.08 3.19
N ALA A 150 -24.81 -9.14 1.86
CA ALA A 150 -25.29 -8.08 0.99
C ALA A 150 -26.83 -8.00 0.94
N PHE A 151 -27.52 -9.07 1.32
CA PHE A 151 -28.99 -9.12 1.35
C PHE A 151 -29.58 -8.64 2.69
N GLU A 152 -28.76 -8.29 3.68
CA GLU A 152 -29.24 -7.85 4.99
C GLU A 152 -29.67 -6.37 5.01
N PRO A 153 -28.84 -5.40 4.56
CA PRO A 153 -29.23 -3.99 4.59
C PRO A 153 -30.25 -3.65 3.50
N ASP A 154 -31.29 -2.87 3.84
CA ASP A 154 -32.39 -2.52 2.93
C ASP A 154 -31.91 -1.90 1.61
N PHE A 155 -30.97 -0.95 1.69
CA PHE A 155 -30.44 -0.29 0.50
C PHE A 155 -29.75 -1.26 -0.45
N THR A 156 -28.81 -2.08 0.07
CA THR A 156 -28.08 -3.04 -0.76
C THR A 156 -29.03 -4.11 -1.30
N ARG A 157 -29.98 -4.60 -0.49
CA ARG A 157 -30.98 -5.58 -0.90
C ARG A 157 -31.88 -5.08 -2.03
N LEU A 158 -32.41 -3.85 -1.92
CA LEU A 158 -33.17 -3.22 -3.02
C LEU A 158 -32.30 -3.05 -4.28
N GLY A 159 -31.05 -2.61 -4.11
CA GLY A 159 -30.09 -2.50 -5.20
C GLY A 159 -29.79 -3.83 -5.90
N LEU A 160 -29.73 -4.94 -5.18
CA LEU A 160 -29.51 -6.27 -5.76
C LEU A 160 -30.67 -6.77 -6.62
N TYR A 161 -31.88 -6.21 -6.48
CA TYR A 161 -33.01 -6.51 -7.37
C TYR A 161 -32.97 -5.74 -8.70
N MET A 162 -32.05 -4.78 -8.86
CA MET A 162 -31.83 -4.07 -10.12
C MET A 162 -31.26 -4.98 -11.21
N PHE A 163 -30.65 -6.11 -10.89
CA PHE A 163 -29.98 -7.01 -11.82
C PHE A 163 -30.07 -8.46 -11.31
N GLY A 164 -29.71 -9.42 -12.15
CA GLY A 164 -29.62 -10.81 -11.68
C GLY A 164 -28.52 -10.94 -10.64
N THR A 165 -28.71 -11.74 -9.59
CA THR A 165 -27.70 -11.93 -8.54
C THR A 165 -27.45 -13.41 -8.27
N LEU A 166 -26.18 -13.80 -8.20
CA LEU A 166 -25.73 -15.13 -7.76
C LEU A 166 -25.21 -15.06 -6.32
N LEU A 167 -25.80 -15.87 -5.44
CA LEU A 167 -25.36 -16.01 -4.06
C LEU A 167 -24.04 -16.79 -3.99
N VAL A 168 -23.05 -16.22 -3.31
CA VAL A 168 -21.83 -16.92 -2.88
C VAL A 168 -21.58 -16.72 -1.39
N CYS A 169 -20.80 -17.61 -0.80
CA CYS A 169 -20.42 -17.57 0.60
C CYS A 169 -18.91 -17.37 0.70
N SER A 170 -18.49 -16.35 1.45
CA SER A 170 -17.07 -16.05 1.64
C SER A 170 -16.42 -17.04 2.61
N LYS A 171 -15.10 -17.18 2.57
CA LYS A 171 -14.35 -18.00 3.54
C LYS A 171 -14.62 -17.55 4.98
N LYS A 172 -14.74 -16.24 5.21
CA LYS A 172 -15.07 -15.68 6.52
C LYS A 172 -16.46 -16.12 6.97
N ASP A 173 -17.45 -16.06 6.09
CA ASP A 173 -18.82 -16.48 6.40
C ASP A 173 -18.90 -17.96 6.79
N MET A 174 -18.12 -18.82 6.10
CA MET A 174 -18.00 -20.24 6.46
C MET A 174 -17.31 -20.46 7.81
N ALA A 175 -16.27 -19.68 8.12
CA ALA A 175 -15.58 -19.75 9.40
C ALA A 175 -16.47 -19.27 10.56
N ASP A 176 -17.26 -18.22 10.34
CA ASP A 176 -18.22 -17.69 11.30
C ASP A 176 -19.42 -18.63 11.50
N ASN A 177 -19.69 -19.54 10.55
CA ASN A 177 -20.84 -20.46 10.55
C ASN A 177 -20.43 -21.91 10.21
N PRO A 178 -19.63 -22.58 11.06
CA PRO A 178 -19.04 -23.88 10.74
C PRO A 178 -20.06 -24.99 10.47
N SER A 179 -21.22 -24.94 11.13
CA SER A 179 -22.32 -25.91 10.93
C SER A 179 -22.96 -25.85 9.53
N LEU A 180 -22.80 -24.74 8.82
CA LEU A 180 -23.35 -24.53 7.47
C LEU A 180 -22.28 -24.61 6.38
N SER A 181 -21.02 -24.93 6.74
CA SER A 181 -19.88 -24.88 5.81
C SER A 181 -20.06 -25.79 4.58
N ASP A 182 -20.59 -26.99 4.77
CA ASP A 182 -20.88 -27.94 3.67
C ASP A 182 -21.93 -27.39 2.71
N VAL A 183 -22.99 -26.77 3.24
CA VAL A 183 -24.07 -26.15 2.47
C VAL A 183 -23.55 -24.95 1.70
N MET A 184 -22.76 -24.09 2.35
CA MET A 184 -22.10 -22.94 1.73
C MET A 184 -21.13 -23.36 0.61
N THR A 185 -20.44 -24.48 0.77
CA THR A 185 -19.59 -25.05 -0.28
C THR A 185 -20.42 -25.51 -1.48
N LYS A 186 -21.56 -26.17 -1.24
CA LYS A 186 -22.52 -26.55 -2.31
C LYS A 186 -23.09 -25.32 -3.01
N ILE A 187 -23.44 -24.25 -2.28
CA ILE A 187 -23.88 -22.97 -2.82
C ILE A 187 -22.83 -22.42 -3.80
N ASN A 188 -21.56 -22.34 -3.38
CA ASN A 188 -20.48 -21.83 -4.24
C ASN A 188 -20.27 -22.67 -5.51
N MET A 189 -20.29 -24.01 -5.38
CA MET A 189 -20.18 -24.90 -6.54
C MET A 189 -21.34 -24.72 -7.52
N ARG A 190 -22.57 -24.54 -6.99
CA ARG A 190 -23.76 -24.32 -7.81
C ARG A 190 -23.74 -22.95 -8.47
N ALA A 191 -23.33 -21.91 -7.75
CA ALA A 191 -23.17 -20.56 -8.28
C ALA A 191 -22.17 -20.52 -9.43
N PHE A 192 -21.05 -21.24 -9.30
CA PHE A 192 -20.07 -21.38 -10.38
C PHE A 192 -20.68 -22.03 -11.63
N ARG A 193 -21.36 -23.17 -11.50
CA ARG A 193 -22.04 -23.84 -12.63
C ARG A 193 -23.12 -22.96 -13.26
N ASN A 194 -23.91 -22.27 -12.44
CA ASN A 194 -24.96 -21.37 -12.90
C ASN A 194 -24.35 -20.18 -13.67
N SER A 195 -23.23 -19.65 -13.20
CA SER A 195 -22.51 -18.57 -13.89
C SER A 195 -22.06 -18.97 -15.30
N GLN A 196 -21.60 -20.20 -15.50
CA GLN A 196 -21.21 -20.71 -16.82
C GLN A 196 -22.42 -20.77 -17.78
N LYS A 197 -23.55 -21.27 -17.29
CA LYS A 197 -24.81 -21.31 -18.06
C LYS A 197 -25.30 -19.90 -18.42
N LEU A 198 -25.31 -18.98 -17.46
CA LEU A 198 -25.72 -17.61 -17.70
C LEU A 198 -24.81 -16.93 -18.74
N GLN A 199 -23.49 -17.22 -18.72
CA GLN A 199 -22.56 -16.73 -19.74
C GLN A 199 -22.85 -17.29 -21.13
N SER A 200 -23.21 -18.57 -21.26
CA SER A 200 -23.66 -19.13 -22.55
C SER A 200 -24.96 -18.51 -23.05
N ASP A 201 -25.82 -18.06 -22.13
CA ASP A 201 -27.07 -17.35 -22.43
C ASP A 201 -26.83 -15.85 -22.71
N GLY A 202 -25.57 -15.42 -22.83
CA GLY A 202 -25.18 -14.04 -23.14
C GLY A 202 -25.23 -13.07 -21.96
N LYS A 203 -25.32 -13.56 -20.72
CA LYS A 203 -25.16 -12.72 -19.53
C LYS A 203 -23.69 -12.47 -19.21
N ILE A 204 -23.43 -11.37 -18.53
CA ILE A 204 -22.11 -10.95 -18.08
C ILE A 204 -22.05 -11.15 -16.57
N ILE A 205 -21.11 -11.97 -16.12
CA ILE A 205 -20.90 -12.19 -14.69
C ILE A 205 -20.05 -11.04 -14.15
N SER A 206 -20.58 -10.28 -13.21
CA SER A 206 -19.93 -9.13 -12.60
C SER A 206 -19.41 -9.47 -11.22
N ILE A 207 -18.12 -9.25 -11.00
CA ILE A 207 -17.45 -9.59 -9.74
C ILE A 207 -16.60 -8.43 -9.23
N PHE A 208 -16.52 -8.34 -7.91
CA PHE A 208 -15.57 -7.51 -7.19
C PHE A 208 -14.43 -8.40 -6.68
N PRO A 209 -13.29 -8.45 -7.39
CA PRO A 209 -12.27 -9.45 -7.15
C PRO A 209 -11.50 -9.25 -5.84
N GLU A 210 -11.61 -8.08 -5.20
CA GLU A 210 -11.07 -7.82 -3.85
C GLU A 210 -11.79 -8.65 -2.76
N GLY A 211 -12.99 -9.16 -3.03
CA GLY A 211 -13.78 -9.99 -2.10
C GLY A 211 -14.37 -9.23 -0.89
N THR A 212 -13.89 -8.02 -0.62
CA THR A 212 -14.42 -7.09 0.38
C THR A 212 -14.25 -5.66 -0.11
N ARG A 213 -15.00 -4.72 0.49
CA ARG A 213 -14.87 -3.29 0.21
C ARG A 213 -13.58 -2.75 0.81
N SER A 214 -12.92 -1.89 0.07
CA SER A 214 -11.78 -1.10 0.52
C SER A 214 -12.20 -0.04 1.53
N ARG A 215 -11.50 0.01 2.67
CA ARG A 215 -11.79 0.99 3.75
C ARG A 215 -11.17 2.36 3.49
N ASP A 216 -10.06 2.41 2.78
CA ASP A 216 -9.35 3.64 2.40
C ASP A 216 -9.58 4.01 0.91
N GLY A 217 -10.43 3.22 0.26
CA GLY A 217 -10.79 3.32 -1.15
C GLY A 217 -9.62 3.06 -2.11
N ARG A 218 -8.56 2.38 -1.66
CA ARG A 218 -7.45 1.91 -2.50
C ARG A 218 -7.66 0.45 -2.91
N LEU A 219 -7.12 0.08 -4.07
CA LEU A 219 -7.19 -1.26 -4.63
C LEU A 219 -6.49 -2.28 -3.70
N MET A 220 -7.24 -3.27 -3.26
CA MET A 220 -6.79 -4.38 -2.44
C MET A 220 -6.28 -5.55 -3.30
N PRO A 221 -5.51 -6.48 -2.73
CA PRO A 221 -5.17 -7.73 -3.41
C PRO A 221 -6.44 -8.49 -3.80
N PHE A 222 -6.46 -9.02 -5.01
CA PHE A 222 -7.59 -9.81 -5.50
C PHE A 222 -7.53 -11.22 -4.90
N VAL A 223 -8.70 -11.76 -4.54
CA VAL A 223 -8.78 -13.08 -3.92
C VAL A 223 -8.63 -14.19 -4.96
N ASP A 224 -7.89 -15.21 -4.56
CA ASP A 224 -7.64 -16.44 -5.29
C ASP A 224 -8.82 -17.07 -6.03
N THR A 225 -10.01 -17.06 -5.44
CA THR A 225 -11.21 -17.70 -6.01
C THR A 225 -11.69 -17.01 -7.28
N VAL A 226 -11.25 -15.78 -7.54
CA VAL A 226 -11.55 -15.01 -8.76
C VAL A 226 -11.07 -15.74 -10.01
N TYR A 227 -9.97 -16.50 -9.92
CA TYR A 227 -9.38 -17.22 -11.06
C TYR A 227 -10.42 -18.02 -11.86
N HIS A 228 -11.31 -18.73 -11.19
CA HIS A 228 -12.33 -19.56 -11.85
C HIS A 228 -13.34 -18.73 -12.65
N TYR A 229 -13.60 -17.50 -12.22
CA TYR A 229 -14.53 -16.60 -12.89
C TYR A 229 -13.91 -15.88 -14.08
N VAL A 230 -12.59 -15.90 -14.26
CA VAL A 230 -11.88 -15.07 -15.24
C VAL A 230 -11.02 -15.85 -16.22
N ALA A 231 -10.56 -17.06 -15.88
CA ALA A 231 -9.73 -17.87 -16.75
C ALA A 231 -10.52 -18.35 -18.00
N ASN A 232 -9.90 -18.21 -19.18
CA ASN A 232 -10.46 -18.53 -20.50
C ASN A 232 -11.73 -17.75 -20.83
N LYS A 233 -11.78 -16.47 -20.46
CA LYS A 233 -12.94 -15.60 -20.67
C LYS A 233 -12.52 -14.22 -21.14
N VAL A 234 -13.45 -13.52 -21.78
CA VAL A 234 -13.30 -12.10 -22.07
C VAL A 234 -13.62 -11.30 -20.82
N ILE A 235 -12.68 -10.46 -20.40
CA ILE A 235 -12.76 -9.63 -19.21
C ILE A 235 -13.02 -8.20 -19.62
N LEU A 236 -14.09 -7.60 -19.09
CA LEU A 236 -14.36 -6.18 -19.16
C LEU A 236 -13.90 -5.53 -17.84
N PRO A 237 -12.73 -4.88 -17.80
CA PRO A 237 -12.29 -4.17 -16.61
C PRO A 237 -13.03 -2.83 -16.49
N ILE A 238 -13.64 -2.59 -15.33
CA ILE A 238 -14.24 -1.31 -14.98
C ILE A 238 -13.57 -0.76 -13.73
N SER A 239 -13.29 0.53 -13.74
CA SER A 239 -12.75 1.22 -12.56
C SER A 239 -13.70 2.29 -12.08
N LEU A 240 -13.93 2.29 -10.77
CA LEU A 240 -14.90 3.14 -10.11
C LEU A 240 -14.20 4.05 -9.12
N GLU A 241 -14.54 5.33 -9.14
CA GLU A 241 -14.06 6.33 -8.19
C GLU A 241 -15.21 7.14 -7.60
N GLY A 242 -15.18 7.37 -6.27
CA GLY A 242 -16.05 8.33 -5.59
C GLY A 242 -17.36 7.77 -5.04
N THR A 243 -17.68 6.49 -5.24
CA THR A 243 -18.89 5.88 -4.66
C THR A 243 -18.83 5.74 -3.14
N ASP A 244 -17.64 5.53 -2.57
CA ASP A 244 -17.33 5.60 -1.13
C ASP A 244 -17.69 6.94 -0.51
N LYS A 245 -17.61 8.02 -1.30
CA LYS A 245 -17.95 9.37 -0.83
C LYS A 245 -19.45 9.62 -0.80
N ILE A 246 -20.23 8.97 -1.66
CA ILE A 246 -21.70 9.11 -1.68
C ILE A 246 -22.28 8.45 -0.44
N LEU A 247 -22.02 7.15 -0.25
CA LEU A 247 -22.58 6.37 0.86
C LEU A 247 -21.43 5.74 1.64
N PRO A 248 -20.94 6.43 2.69
CA PRO A 248 -19.93 5.89 3.58
C PRO A 248 -20.40 4.58 4.24
N ILE A 249 -19.47 3.68 4.54
CA ILE A 249 -19.77 2.34 5.09
C ILE A 249 -20.56 2.40 6.41
N GLU A 250 -20.36 3.45 7.20
CA GLU A 250 -20.98 3.63 8.53
C GLU A 250 -22.12 4.68 8.55
N GLY A 251 -22.48 5.25 7.41
CA GLY A 251 -23.44 6.37 7.33
C GLY A 251 -24.74 6.03 6.61
N LEU A 252 -25.82 6.72 6.99
CA LEU A 252 -27.12 6.71 6.30
C LEU A 252 -27.32 7.94 5.39
N LEU A 253 -26.32 8.82 5.33
CA LEU A 253 -26.37 10.07 4.56
C LEU A 253 -25.72 9.89 3.18
N PHE A 254 -26.48 10.19 2.14
CA PHE A 254 -26.08 10.21 0.74
C PHE A 254 -25.45 11.55 0.40
N ASN A 255 -24.13 11.66 0.51
CA ASN A 255 -23.44 12.87 0.10
C ASN A 255 -23.47 13.04 -1.41
N GLN A 256 -23.30 14.30 -1.84
CA GLN A 256 -22.99 14.60 -3.22
C GLN A 256 -21.49 14.48 -3.45
N ALA A 257 -21.08 13.60 -4.37
CA ALA A 257 -19.69 13.42 -4.73
C ALA A 257 -19.48 13.55 -6.24
N VAL A 258 -18.32 14.04 -6.64
CA VAL A 258 -17.81 13.83 -8.00
C VAL A 258 -17.18 12.46 -8.03
N GLY A 259 -17.57 11.68 -9.03
CA GLY A 259 -17.04 10.34 -9.24
C GLY A 259 -16.91 10.05 -10.71
N LYS A 260 -16.44 8.85 -11.01
CA LYS A 260 -16.11 8.45 -12.36
C LYS A 260 -16.18 6.93 -12.50
N LEU A 261 -16.72 6.48 -13.62
CA LEU A 261 -16.64 5.11 -14.08
C LEU A 261 -15.81 5.09 -15.36
N VAL A 262 -14.75 4.29 -15.37
CA VAL A 262 -13.90 4.08 -16.54
C VAL A 262 -14.09 2.67 -17.06
N ILE A 263 -14.50 2.57 -18.31
CA ILE A 263 -14.66 1.30 -19.02
C ILE A 263 -13.35 1.05 -19.75
N GLY A 264 -12.56 0.08 -19.28
CA GLY A 264 -11.34 -0.33 -19.96
C GLY A 264 -11.63 -1.17 -21.21
N LYS A 265 -10.60 -1.39 -22.02
CA LYS A 265 -10.69 -2.28 -23.17
C LYS A 265 -10.89 -3.72 -22.70
N PRO A 266 -11.84 -4.48 -23.30
CA PRO A 266 -11.95 -5.89 -23.02
C PRO A 266 -10.66 -6.64 -23.40
N VAL A 267 -10.33 -7.67 -22.63
CA VAL A 267 -9.19 -8.55 -22.90
C VAL A 267 -9.59 -10.01 -22.75
N LEU A 268 -9.07 -10.88 -23.61
CA LEU A 268 -9.20 -12.32 -23.44
C LEU A 268 -8.13 -12.80 -22.45
N VAL A 269 -8.53 -13.41 -21.34
CA VAL A 269 -7.59 -14.03 -20.40
C VAL A 269 -7.51 -15.52 -20.64
N GLY A 270 -6.32 -16.06 -20.82
CA GLY A 270 -6.08 -17.47 -21.06
C GLY A 270 -6.16 -17.86 -22.54
N GLU A 271 -6.69 -19.03 -22.83
CA GLU A 271 -6.74 -19.61 -24.18
C GLU A 271 -8.17 -20.05 -24.54
N LEU A 272 -8.54 -19.88 -25.80
CA LEU A 272 -9.72 -20.49 -26.40
C LEU A 272 -9.28 -21.67 -27.28
N THR A 273 -10.23 -22.52 -27.69
CA THR A 273 -9.93 -23.58 -28.65
C THR A 273 -9.47 -23.00 -29.99
N LYS A 274 -8.72 -23.78 -30.79
CA LYS A 274 -8.24 -23.33 -32.12
C LYS A 274 -9.37 -22.79 -33.00
N LYS A 275 -10.50 -23.49 -33.02
CA LYS A 275 -11.71 -23.12 -33.79
C LYS A 275 -12.33 -21.82 -33.30
N GLU A 276 -12.36 -21.61 -32.00
CA GLU A 276 -12.85 -20.35 -31.42
C GLU A 276 -11.92 -19.19 -31.78
N MET A 277 -10.60 -19.38 -31.65
CA MET A 277 -9.61 -18.36 -31.98
C MET A 277 -9.66 -17.90 -33.45
N GLU A 278 -9.96 -18.79 -34.40
CA GLU A 278 -10.13 -18.43 -35.82
C GLU A 278 -11.26 -17.42 -36.06
N THR A 279 -12.27 -17.41 -35.18
CA THR A 279 -13.44 -16.53 -35.28
C THR A 279 -13.46 -15.44 -34.20
N PHE A 280 -12.45 -15.40 -33.34
CA PHE A 280 -12.36 -14.44 -32.24
C PHE A 280 -11.94 -13.06 -32.75
N PRO A 281 -12.56 -11.95 -32.30
CA PRO A 281 -12.22 -10.62 -32.78
C PRO A 281 -10.76 -10.24 -32.48
N SER A 282 -9.99 -9.92 -33.53
CA SER A 282 -8.59 -9.49 -33.39
C SER A 282 -8.40 -8.13 -32.68
N SER A 283 -9.49 -7.39 -32.48
CA SER A 283 -9.51 -6.13 -31.74
C SER A 283 -9.43 -6.29 -30.21
N ILE A 284 -9.63 -7.51 -29.69
CA ILE A 284 -9.51 -7.83 -28.27
C ILE A 284 -8.15 -8.48 -28.04
N GLU A 285 -7.33 -7.83 -27.21
CA GLU A 285 -6.01 -8.34 -26.84
C GLU A 285 -6.11 -9.58 -25.96
N GLN A 286 -5.12 -10.48 -26.07
CA GLN A 286 -5.04 -11.72 -25.29
C GLN A 286 -3.93 -11.64 -24.24
N ILE A 287 -4.28 -11.98 -23.01
CA ILE A 287 -3.34 -12.23 -21.90
C ILE A 287 -3.17 -13.75 -21.79
N SER A 288 -2.14 -14.28 -22.45
CA SER A 288 -1.84 -15.71 -22.44
C SER A 288 -1.29 -16.18 -21.10
N PHE A 289 -1.46 -17.47 -20.79
CA PHE A 289 -0.86 -18.04 -19.59
C PHE A 289 0.67 -18.06 -19.70
N PRO A 290 1.39 -17.82 -18.60
CA PRO A 290 2.84 -17.94 -18.61
C PRO A 290 3.25 -19.41 -18.80
N GLY A 291 4.40 -19.62 -19.46
CA GLY A 291 4.96 -20.96 -19.68
C GLY A 291 5.48 -21.65 -18.40
N GLY A 292 5.64 -20.92 -17.30
CA GLY A 292 6.06 -21.41 -15.98
C GLY A 292 5.62 -20.47 -14.83
N GLY A 293 5.78 -20.90 -13.58
CA GLY A 293 5.34 -20.17 -12.38
C GLY A 293 3.86 -20.34 -12.02
N ASP A 294 3.38 -19.59 -11.02
CA ASP A 294 1.98 -19.63 -10.59
C ASP A 294 1.07 -18.90 -11.58
N LYS A 295 0.43 -19.68 -12.47
CA LYS A 295 -0.55 -19.20 -13.45
C LYS A 295 -1.70 -18.42 -12.80
N LYS A 296 -2.12 -18.81 -11.59
CA LYS A 296 -3.26 -18.21 -10.90
C LYS A 296 -2.91 -16.81 -10.43
N GLN A 297 -1.80 -16.68 -9.70
CA GLN A 297 -1.32 -15.39 -9.21
C GLN A 297 -0.99 -14.45 -10.37
N PHE A 298 -0.42 -14.96 -11.46
CA PHE A 298 -0.14 -14.15 -12.65
C PHE A 298 -1.41 -13.47 -13.21
N ILE A 299 -2.51 -14.21 -13.35
CA ILE A 299 -3.77 -13.63 -13.85
C ILE A 299 -4.31 -12.60 -12.87
N ILE A 300 -4.37 -12.95 -11.58
CA ILE A 300 -4.86 -12.08 -10.52
C ILE A 300 -4.13 -10.74 -10.53
N ASP A 301 -2.79 -10.77 -10.63
CA ASP A 301 -1.97 -9.57 -10.73
C ASP A 301 -2.29 -8.76 -12.00
N ASN A 302 -2.40 -9.40 -13.17
CA ASN A 302 -2.71 -8.72 -14.43
C ASN A 302 -4.11 -8.07 -14.40
N LEU A 303 -5.10 -8.74 -13.82
CA LEU A 303 -6.45 -8.18 -13.67
C LEU A 303 -6.45 -6.97 -12.76
N ALA A 304 -5.71 -7.02 -11.65
CA ALA A 304 -5.56 -5.88 -10.78
C ALA A 304 -4.85 -4.72 -11.50
N LEU A 305 -3.88 -5.00 -12.36
CA LEU A 305 -3.23 -3.97 -13.18
C LEU A 305 -4.19 -3.33 -14.20
N LEU A 306 -5.11 -4.10 -14.79
CA LEU A 306 -6.13 -3.56 -15.72
C LEU A 306 -7.14 -2.66 -15.01
N VAL A 307 -7.59 -3.03 -13.81
CA VAL A 307 -8.45 -2.17 -12.99
C VAL A 307 -7.65 -0.96 -12.51
N GLY A 308 -6.43 -1.18 -12.03
CA GLY A 308 -5.54 -0.13 -11.52
C GLY A 308 -5.17 0.91 -12.59
N SER A 309 -4.95 0.49 -13.84
CA SER A 309 -4.52 1.40 -14.93
C SER A 309 -5.55 2.49 -15.24
N ASN A 310 -6.81 2.25 -14.88
CA ASN A 310 -7.91 3.17 -15.10
C ASN A 310 -8.27 4.00 -13.84
N LEU A 311 -7.63 3.73 -12.70
CA LEU A 311 -7.81 4.47 -11.46
C LEU A 311 -6.81 5.62 -11.31
N ASN A 312 -7.15 6.64 -10.53
CA ASN A 312 -6.19 7.63 -10.06
C ASN A 312 -4.98 6.96 -9.38
N LYS A 313 -3.76 7.45 -9.65
CA LYS A 313 -2.50 6.91 -9.13
C LYS A 313 -2.45 6.71 -7.61
N HIS A 314 -3.18 7.52 -6.84
CA HIS A 314 -3.23 7.40 -5.38
C HIS A 314 -4.14 6.25 -4.89
N LYS A 315 -4.91 5.62 -5.80
CA LYS A 315 -5.84 4.53 -5.52
C LYS A 315 -5.31 3.14 -5.88
N HIS A 316 -4.09 3.03 -6.43
CA HIS A 316 -3.49 1.74 -6.82
C HIS A 316 -3.16 0.79 -5.66
N GLY A 317 -3.27 1.24 -4.41
CA GLY A 317 -3.18 0.37 -3.23
C GLY A 317 -1.91 -0.46 -3.20
N THR A 318 -2.02 -1.79 -3.21
CA THR A 318 -0.88 -2.72 -3.13
C THR A 318 -0.06 -2.82 -4.43
N TYR A 319 -0.67 -2.43 -5.56
CA TYR A 319 -0.07 -2.48 -6.90
C TYR A 319 0.61 -1.16 -7.29
N ARG A 320 0.58 -0.13 -6.43
CA ARG A 320 1.09 1.22 -6.76
C ARG A 320 2.54 1.21 -7.24
N ASN A 321 3.37 0.31 -6.71
CA ASN A 321 4.78 0.23 -7.07
C ASN A 321 5.02 -0.33 -8.47
N LEU A 322 4.01 -0.90 -9.13
CA LEU A 322 4.10 -1.39 -10.51
C LEU A 322 3.94 -0.29 -11.56
N TYR A 323 3.53 0.92 -11.18
CA TYR A 323 3.37 2.04 -12.11
C TYR A 323 4.54 3.01 -12.01
N LYS A 324 4.89 3.74 -13.07
CA LYS A 324 5.86 4.84 -12.97
C LYS A 324 5.26 6.01 -12.19
N GLY A 325 6.04 6.62 -11.31
CA GLY A 325 5.62 7.84 -10.60
C GLY A 325 5.55 9.08 -11.51
N ASP A 326 6.45 9.18 -12.49
CA ASP A 326 6.83 10.45 -13.15
C ASP A 326 5.83 10.95 -14.22
N HIS A 327 4.64 10.35 -14.32
CA HIS A 327 3.74 10.60 -15.45
C HIS A 327 2.31 10.95 -15.02
N SER A 328 1.63 11.73 -15.86
CA SER A 328 0.20 12.06 -15.73
C SER A 328 -0.71 10.88 -16.10
N SER A 329 -0.17 9.88 -16.81
CA SER A 329 -0.83 8.62 -17.14
C SER A 329 -0.22 7.45 -16.39
N ASN A 330 -1.04 6.43 -16.12
CA ASN A 330 -0.63 5.21 -15.43
C ASN A 330 0.20 4.32 -16.37
N GLN A 331 1.51 4.52 -16.40
CA GLN A 331 2.43 3.68 -17.16
C GLN A 331 2.96 2.55 -16.29
N LEU A 332 2.86 1.30 -16.72
CA LEU A 332 3.47 0.17 -16.00
C LEU A 332 4.98 0.19 -16.12
N ILE A 333 5.67 -0.18 -15.05
CA ILE A 333 7.09 -0.50 -15.08
C ILE A 333 7.25 -1.85 -15.76
N SER A 334 8.14 -1.92 -16.74
CA SER A 334 8.49 -3.13 -17.46
C SER A 334 9.99 -3.38 -17.35
N ILE A 335 10.43 -4.61 -17.64
CA ILE A 335 11.85 -4.88 -17.86
C ILE A 335 12.30 -4.06 -19.08
N PRO A 336 13.29 -3.16 -18.95
CA PRO A 336 13.68 -2.30 -20.05
C PRO A 336 14.37 -3.12 -21.16
N LYS A 337 14.05 -2.80 -22.41
CA LYS A 337 14.69 -3.44 -23.59
C LYS A 337 16.17 -3.05 -23.69
N THR A 338 16.47 -1.79 -23.41
CA THR A 338 17.82 -1.26 -23.30
C THR A 338 18.05 -0.86 -21.85
N VAL A 339 19.04 -1.49 -21.21
CA VAL A 339 19.36 -1.26 -19.79
C VAL A 339 20.41 -0.15 -19.70
N GLU A 340 20.08 0.95 -19.01
CA GLU A 340 21.03 2.05 -18.75
C GLU A 340 21.98 1.71 -17.60
N GLU A 341 21.46 1.09 -16.53
CA GLU A 341 22.25 0.65 -15.37
C GLU A 341 21.82 -0.74 -14.90
N ASN A 342 22.79 -1.57 -14.51
CA ASN A 342 22.59 -2.79 -13.74
C ASN A 342 22.92 -2.49 -12.28
N ILE A 343 21.89 -2.29 -11.46
CA ILE A 343 22.06 -1.92 -10.06
C ILE A 343 22.03 -3.16 -9.19
N VAL A 344 23.04 -3.34 -8.34
CA VAL A 344 23.06 -4.38 -7.31
C VAL A 344 22.90 -3.76 -5.93
N ILE A 345 21.82 -4.10 -5.24
CA ILE A 345 21.54 -3.70 -3.87
C ILE A 345 22.03 -4.80 -2.94
N ILE A 346 22.94 -4.49 -2.04
CA ILE A 346 23.57 -5.44 -1.13
C ILE A 346 22.76 -5.49 0.16
N GLY A 347 21.99 -6.56 0.36
CA GLY A 347 21.11 -6.77 1.52
C GLY A 347 19.67 -6.30 1.28
N SER A 348 18.72 -6.96 1.93
CA SER A 348 17.27 -6.74 1.80
C SER A 348 16.64 -6.07 3.03
N SER A 349 17.22 -4.97 3.53
CA SER A 349 16.56 -4.17 4.57
C SER A 349 15.31 -3.47 4.04
N ASN A 350 14.44 -3.02 4.94
CA ASN A 350 13.25 -2.26 4.55
C ASN A 350 13.58 -1.02 3.71
N MET A 351 14.63 -0.27 4.05
CA MET A 351 15.10 0.85 3.23
C MET A 351 15.59 0.39 1.86
N SER A 352 16.34 -0.72 1.79
CA SER A 352 16.91 -1.18 0.51
C SER A 352 15.83 -1.63 -0.48
N VAL A 353 14.77 -2.29 -0.01
CA VAL A 353 13.61 -2.66 -0.84
C VAL A 353 12.83 -1.42 -1.30
N ALA A 354 12.65 -0.43 -0.42
CA ALA A 354 12.03 0.84 -0.80
C ALA A 354 12.83 1.56 -1.89
N ILE A 355 14.16 1.62 -1.75
CA ILE A 355 15.05 2.20 -2.76
C ILE A 355 15.05 1.38 -4.06
N ALA A 356 14.96 0.05 -3.99
CA ALA A 356 14.78 -0.79 -5.18
C ALA A 356 13.54 -0.36 -5.99
N CYS A 357 12.42 -0.10 -5.30
CA CYS A 357 11.19 0.38 -5.93
C CYS A 357 11.32 1.80 -6.50
N VAL A 358 12.08 2.68 -5.86
CA VAL A 358 12.39 4.02 -6.40
C VAL A 358 13.15 3.89 -7.71
N LEU A 359 14.28 3.16 -7.69
CA LEU A 359 15.16 2.98 -8.83
C LEU A 359 14.48 2.27 -10.00
N ALA A 360 13.57 1.34 -9.71
CA ALA A 360 12.78 0.63 -10.71
C ALA A 360 11.93 1.54 -11.62
N ASN A 361 11.69 2.81 -11.23
CA ASN A 361 11.01 3.78 -12.10
C ASN A 361 11.85 4.20 -13.33
N LYS A 362 13.15 3.90 -13.34
CA LYS A 362 14.10 4.22 -14.42
C LYS A 362 14.32 3.02 -15.34
N ASN A 363 15.04 3.24 -16.45
CA ASN A 363 15.38 2.18 -17.42
C ASN A 363 16.55 1.31 -16.93
N VAL A 364 16.40 0.75 -15.73
CA VAL A 364 17.44 -0.01 -15.03
C VAL A 364 16.98 -1.44 -14.73
N LYS A 365 17.93 -2.32 -14.49
CA LYS A 365 17.71 -3.61 -13.83
C LYS A 365 18.19 -3.51 -12.39
N VAL A 366 17.39 -3.98 -11.44
CA VAL A 366 17.73 -3.96 -10.01
C VAL A 366 17.81 -5.39 -9.52
N THR A 367 18.97 -5.78 -9.00
CA THR A 367 19.16 -7.07 -8.31
C THR A 367 19.37 -6.81 -6.83
N VAL A 368 18.54 -7.40 -5.97
CA VAL A 368 18.72 -7.39 -4.52
C VAL A 368 19.47 -8.65 -4.13
N TYR A 369 20.72 -8.50 -3.71
CA TYR A 369 21.53 -9.59 -3.19
C TYR A 369 21.11 -9.90 -1.75
N GLN A 370 20.65 -11.12 -1.52
CA GLN A 370 20.19 -11.65 -0.23
C GLN A 370 20.75 -13.07 -0.07
N PRO A 371 21.72 -13.32 0.83
CA PRO A 371 22.36 -14.63 1.00
C PRO A 371 21.42 -15.80 1.40
N GLU A 372 20.21 -15.55 1.90
CA GLU A 372 19.27 -16.61 2.26
C GLU A 372 18.44 -17.11 1.06
N SER A 373 18.79 -18.28 0.51
CA SER A 373 18.18 -18.88 -0.69
C SER A 373 16.65 -19.03 -0.61
N ASP A 374 16.13 -19.48 0.53
CA ASP A 374 14.69 -19.71 0.72
C ASP A 374 13.90 -18.40 0.63
N ILE A 375 14.48 -17.32 1.17
CA ILE A 375 13.91 -15.97 1.09
C ILE A 375 13.93 -15.48 -0.36
N VAL A 376 15.06 -15.67 -1.06
CA VAL A 376 15.21 -15.28 -2.47
C VAL A 376 14.18 -15.99 -3.36
N GLN A 377 14.01 -17.30 -3.19
CA GLN A 377 13.03 -18.07 -3.95
C GLN A 377 11.62 -17.55 -3.71
N GLN A 378 11.20 -17.40 -2.44
CA GLN A 378 9.87 -16.91 -2.09
C GLN A 378 9.62 -15.48 -2.61
N CYS A 379 10.59 -14.57 -2.45
CA CYS A 379 10.46 -13.20 -2.94
C CYS A 379 10.25 -13.13 -4.46
N ASN A 380 10.98 -13.98 -5.21
CA ASN A 380 10.86 -14.04 -6.67
C ASN A 380 9.56 -14.73 -7.13
N GLU A 381 9.13 -15.81 -6.48
CA GLU A 381 7.89 -16.53 -6.79
C GLU A 381 6.66 -15.65 -6.53
N GLU A 382 6.62 -14.98 -5.38
CA GLU A 382 5.48 -14.15 -4.98
C GLU A 382 5.53 -12.72 -5.56
N ARG A 383 6.69 -12.34 -6.11
CA ARG A 383 7.04 -10.99 -6.61
C ARG A 383 6.76 -9.90 -5.59
N ARG A 384 7.23 -10.13 -4.36
CA ARG A 384 7.12 -9.22 -3.21
C ARG A 384 8.27 -9.47 -2.24
N ASP A 385 8.56 -8.49 -1.40
CA ASP A 385 9.46 -8.70 -0.27
C ASP A 385 8.65 -9.29 0.91
N ILE A 386 8.91 -10.54 1.26
CA ILE A 386 8.11 -11.26 2.25
C ILE A 386 8.39 -10.83 3.70
N ILE A 387 9.55 -10.21 3.96
CA ILE A 387 10.01 -9.89 5.32
C ILE A 387 9.43 -8.57 5.80
N HIS A 388 9.49 -7.53 4.97
CA HIS A 388 9.13 -6.17 5.32
C HIS A 388 7.88 -5.67 4.61
N TYR A 389 7.68 -6.05 3.35
CA TYR A 389 6.59 -5.55 2.50
C TYR A 389 5.72 -6.64 1.86
N PRO A 390 5.15 -7.60 2.64
CA PRO A 390 4.42 -8.76 2.11
C PRO A 390 3.10 -8.39 1.39
N ILE A 391 2.72 -7.12 1.46
CA ILE A 391 1.49 -6.60 0.86
C ILE A 391 1.77 -5.98 -0.52
N TYR A 392 2.95 -5.39 -0.75
CA TYR A 392 3.24 -4.64 -1.97
C TYR A 392 3.85 -5.54 -3.05
N LYS A 393 3.32 -5.46 -4.27
CA LYS A 393 3.94 -6.09 -5.42
C LYS A 393 5.16 -5.31 -5.88
N LEU A 394 6.22 -6.02 -6.20
CA LEU A 394 7.47 -5.44 -6.67
C LEU A 394 7.49 -5.30 -8.20
N PRO A 395 8.06 -4.20 -8.73
CA PRO A 395 8.28 -4.01 -10.16
C PRO A 395 8.98 -5.20 -10.84
N PRO A 396 8.64 -5.52 -12.10
CA PRO A 396 9.19 -6.69 -12.81
C PRO A 396 10.68 -6.56 -13.17
N ASN A 397 11.26 -5.36 -13.08
CA ASN A 397 12.70 -5.13 -13.25
C ASN A 397 13.49 -5.23 -11.92
N ILE A 398 12.86 -5.67 -10.84
CA ILE A 398 13.51 -6.06 -9.58
C ILE A 398 13.58 -7.59 -9.51
N HIS A 399 14.74 -8.11 -9.15
CA HIS A 399 14.98 -9.53 -8.94
C HIS A 399 15.81 -9.76 -7.67
N PHE A 400 15.56 -10.83 -6.94
CA PHE A 400 16.38 -11.24 -5.79
C PHE A 400 17.37 -12.33 -6.22
N SER A 401 18.60 -12.30 -5.69
CA SER A 401 19.62 -13.32 -5.95
C SER A 401 20.43 -13.61 -4.68
N ASP A 402 20.71 -14.87 -4.43
CA ASP A 402 21.65 -15.36 -3.41
C ASP A 402 23.05 -15.64 -3.99
N ASP A 403 23.19 -15.63 -5.33
CA ASP A 403 24.47 -15.77 -6.01
C ASP A 403 25.27 -14.45 -5.98
N PRO A 404 26.47 -14.40 -5.37
CA PRO A 404 27.31 -13.20 -5.34
C PRO A 404 27.90 -12.80 -6.70
N THR A 405 27.88 -13.68 -7.72
CA THR A 405 28.38 -13.36 -9.06
C THR A 405 27.60 -12.23 -9.75
N VAL A 406 26.38 -11.92 -9.28
CA VAL A 406 25.60 -10.76 -9.76
C VAL A 406 26.37 -9.45 -9.63
N CYS A 407 27.29 -9.35 -8.66
CA CYS A 407 28.15 -8.19 -8.47
C CYS A 407 29.13 -7.95 -9.64
N GLU A 408 29.42 -8.94 -10.49
CA GLU A 408 30.37 -8.78 -11.60
C GLU A 408 29.88 -7.83 -12.70
N THR A 409 28.56 -7.77 -12.92
CA THR A 409 27.95 -6.99 -14.00
C THR A 409 27.34 -5.67 -13.54
N ALA A 410 27.42 -5.40 -12.23
CA ALA A 410 26.87 -4.19 -11.64
C ALA A 410 27.55 -2.94 -12.21
N THR A 411 26.75 -1.93 -12.56
CA THR A 411 27.22 -0.60 -12.95
C THR A 411 27.11 0.41 -11.80
N LEU A 412 26.31 0.08 -10.79
CA LEU A 412 26.17 0.81 -9.53
C LEU A 412 25.82 -0.19 -8.41
N PHE A 413 26.44 -0.03 -7.25
CA PHE A 413 26.05 -0.73 -6.03
C PHE A 413 25.28 0.18 -5.09
N ILE A 414 24.27 -0.36 -4.43
CA ILE A 414 23.62 0.26 -3.28
C ILE A 414 23.96 -0.57 -2.05
N GLN A 415 24.61 0.03 -1.06
CA GLN A 415 24.71 -0.60 0.26
C GLN A 415 23.32 -0.52 0.90
N GLY A 416 22.71 -1.69 1.17
CA GLY A 416 21.40 -1.82 1.81
C GLY A 416 21.39 -2.72 3.05
N THR A 417 22.56 -3.15 3.55
CA THR A 417 22.71 -4.09 4.68
C THR A 417 22.75 -3.32 6.00
N ASN A 418 22.05 -3.79 7.04
CA ASN A 418 22.07 -3.11 8.33
C ASN A 418 23.50 -3.09 8.93
N PRO A 419 23.84 -2.13 9.80
CA PRO A 419 25.19 -2.00 10.33
C PRO A 419 25.71 -3.24 11.09
N TRP A 420 24.83 -3.97 11.79
CA TRP A 420 25.18 -5.20 12.53
C TRP A 420 25.25 -6.45 11.64
N ASP A 421 24.75 -6.39 10.41
CA ASP A 421 24.81 -7.49 9.43
C ASP A 421 26.01 -7.34 8.48
N PHE A 422 26.81 -6.27 8.62
CA PHE A 422 27.92 -5.98 7.72
C PHE A 422 28.93 -7.14 7.68
N ASP A 423 29.35 -7.63 8.85
CA ASP A 423 30.37 -8.68 8.98
C ASP A 423 29.92 -10.05 8.47
N SER A 424 28.60 -10.31 8.37
CA SER A 424 28.08 -11.57 7.85
C SER A 424 27.89 -11.57 6.33
N VAL A 425 27.61 -10.39 5.74
CA VAL A 425 27.29 -10.23 4.31
C VAL A 425 28.52 -9.86 3.48
N PHE A 426 29.27 -8.83 3.89
CA PHE A 426 30.33 -8.23 3.07
C PHE A 426 31.50 -9.16 2.73
N PRO A 427 31.95 -10.08 3.63
CA PRO A 427 33.02 -11.02 3.27
C PRO A 427 32.70 -11.89 2.06
N LYS A 428 31.44 -12.28 1.86
CA LYS A 428 31.01 -13.16 0.75
C LYS A 428 31.13 -12.48 -0.62
N ILE A 429 30.95 -11.15 -0.66
CA ILE A 429 30.96 -10.35 -1.90
C ILE A 429 32.26 -9.56 -2.10
N LYS A 430 33.16 -9.55 -1.10
CA LYS A 430 34.43 -8.82 -1.13
C LYS A 430 35.23 -9.00 -2.42
N PRO A 431 35.46 -10.23 -2.93
CA PRO A 431 36.28 -10.43 -4.12
C PRO A 431 35.69 -9.74 -5.36
N TYR A 432 34.36 -9.73 -5.45
CA TYR A 432 33.62 -9.13 -6.55
C TYR A 432 33.66 -7.60 -6.49
N LEU A 433 33.47 -7.01 -5.29
CA LEU A 433 33.54 -5.55 -5.10
C LEU A 433 34.95 -4.98 -5.32
N GLN A 434 35.99 -5.77 -5.05
CA GLN A 434 37.37 -5.37 -5.30
C GLN A 434 37.72 -5.40 -6.81
N LYS A 435 37.16 -6.37 -7.55
CA LYS A 435 37.37 -6.53 -9.00
C LYS A 435 36.52 -5.56 -9.81
N ASN A 436 35.24 -5.40 -9.47
CA ASN A 436 34.35 -4.44 -10.12
C ASN A 436 34.54 -3.05 -9.51
N LYS A 437 34.95 -2.07 -10.32
CA LYS A 437 35.24 -0.68 -9.90
C LYS A 437 34.04 0.27 -9.90
N SER A 438 32.82 -0.23 -10.07
CA SER A 438 31.62 0.59 -10.06
C SER A 438 31.39 1.33 -8.73
N PRO A 439 30.70 2.49 -8.75
CA PRO A 439 30.39 3.27 -7.57
C PRO A 439 29.51 2.51 -6.56
N ILE A 440 29.59 2.88 -5.29
CA ILE A 440 28.78 2.36 -4.18
C ILE A 440 28.12 3.53 -3.45
N ALA A 441 26.79 3.54 -3.41
CA ALA A 441 26.01 4.51 -2.65
C ALA A 441 25.40 3.86 -1.40
N ASN A 442 25.70 4.39 -0.21
CA ASN A 442 25.10 3.94 1.04
C ASN A 442 23.77 4.62 1.32
N VAL A 443 22.73 3.83 1.60
CA VAL A 443 21.40 4.33 2.02
C VAL A 443 21.06 3.97 3.48
N ILE A 444 21.96 3.26 4.17
CA ILE A 444 21.75 2.79 5.53
C ILE A 444 22.33 3.77 6.54
N LYS A 445 21.62 3.90 7.66
CA LYS A 445 21.95 4.79 8.78
C LYS A 445 22.30 3.96 10.00
N GLY A 446 23.26 4.44 10.79
CA GLY A 446 23.68 3.82 12.05
C GLY A 446 25.17 3.57 12.10
N PHE A 447 25.63 3.08 13.25
CA PHE A 447 27.04 2.74 13.46
C PHE A 447 27.28 1.25 13.27
N THR A 448 28.40 0.88 12.65
CA THR A 448 28.90 -0.50 12.60
C THR A 448 29.66 -0.85 13.88
N GLY A 449 30.05 -2.12 14.06
CA GLY A 449 30.88 -2.54 15.21
C GLY A 449 32.37 -2.19 15.09
N SER A 450 32.79 -1.52 14.01
CA SER A 450 34.22 -1.26 13.74
C SER A 450 34.80 -0.15 14.62
N LYS A 451 36.12 0.03 14.56
CA LYS A 451 36.81 1.12 15.28
C LYS A 451 36.43 2.51 14.79
N LYS A 452 35.96 2.65 13.56
CA LYS A 452 35.50 3.92 12.98
C LYS A 452 33.98 4.07 13.09
N GLY A 453 33.27 2.95 13.11
CA GLY A 453 31.82 2.88 13.28
C GLY A 453 31.01 3.36 12.08
N LEU A 454 31.63 3.85 11.00
CA LEU A 454 30.92 4.38 9.84
C LEU A 454 31.05 3.42 8.64
N ILE A 455 29.96 3.29 7.87
CA ILE A 455 29.85 2.30 6.80
C ILE A 455 30.84 2.59 5.66
N LEU A 456 30.97 3.84 5.22
CA LEU A 456 31.89 4.16 4.12
C LEU A 456 33.36 3.96 4.52
N GLU A 457 33.70 4.22 5.79
CA GLU A 457 35.00 3.95 6.38
C GLU A 457 35.30 2.45 6.39
N ASP A 458 34.31 1.63 6.74
CA ASP A 458 34.47 0.17 6.72
C ASP A 458 34.60 -0.38 5.29
N LEU A 459 33.85 0.17 4.34
CA LEU A 459 34.02 -0.15 2.92
C LEU A 459 35.44 0.22 2.44
N ASN A 460 35.98 1.35 2.89
CA ASN A 460 37.32 1.77 2.51
C ASN A 460 38.41 0.93 3.18
N GLU A 461 38.40 0.84 4.51
CA GLU A 461 39.48 0.26 5.32
C GLU A 461 39.41 -1.27 5.39
N LEU A 462 38.21 -1.86 5.55
CA LEU A 462 38.04 -3.31 5.72
C LEU A 462 37.83 -4.04 4.39
N MET A 463 37.15 -3.38 3.45
CA MET A 463 36.83 -3.97 2.14
C MET A 463 37.80 -3.55 1.04
N GLY A 464 38.61 -2.51 1.25
CA GLY A 464 39.59 -2.03 0.28
C GLY A 464 38.97 -1.33 -0.93
N ILE A 465 37.83 -0.67 -0.74
CA ILE A 465 37.13 0.08 -1.80
C ILE A 465 37.66 1.50 -1.86
N GLU A 466 37.97 1.99 -3.05
CA GLU A 466 38.49 3.33 -3.26
C GLU A 466 37.46 4.41 -2.87
N ARG A 467 37.90 5.51 -2.23
CA ARG A 467 36.99 6.54 -1.70
C ARG A 467 36.21 7.27 -2.78
N ASP A 468 36.82 7.53 -3.92
CA ASP A 468 36.20 8.17 -5.10
C ASP A 468 35.01 7.37 -5.67
N ARG A 469 34.86 6.09 -5.28
CA ARG A 469 33.70 5.28 -5.62
C ARG A 469 32.54 5.43 -4.63
N LEU A 470 32.77 6.05 -3.47
CA LEU A 470 31.83 6.01 -2.35
C LEU A 470 30.98 7.29 -2.29
N ALA A 471 29.68 7.07 -2.15
CA ALA A 471 28.69 8.10 -1.89
C ALA A 471 27.76 7.69 -0.75
N VAL A 472 27.13 8.67 -0.11
CA VAL A 472 26.08 8.48 0.90
C VAL A 472 24.83 9.23 0.48
N ILE A 473 23.68 8.59 0.67
CA ILE A 473 22.36 9.14 0.43
C ILE A 473 21.58 9.04 1.74
N SER A 474 21.21 10.18 2.31
CA SER A 474 20.51 10.24 3.60
C SER A 474 19.51 11.39 3.62
N GLY A 475 18.47 11.27 4.44
CA GLY A 475 17.44 12.30 4.54
C GLY A 475 16.25 11.87 5.38
N ALA A 476 15.39 12.84 5.70
CA ALA A 476 14.18 12.64 6.50
C ALA A 476 13.11 11.87 5.73
N CYS A 477 13.08 10.55 5.90
CA CYS A 477 12.10 9.68 5.24
C CYS A 477 11.86 8.39 6.04
N TYR A 478 10.69 7.79 5.80
CA TYR A 478 10.35 6.44 6.23
C TYR A 478 10.27 5.51 5.03
N PRO A 479 10.93 4.34 5.04
CA PRO A 479 10.80 3.34 3.99
C PRO A 479 9.34 3.00 3.64
N ASP A 480 8.48 2.89 4.64
CA ASP A 480 7.06 2.57 4.45
C ASP A 480 6.33 3.68 3.69
N GLN A 481 6.65 4.94 3.98
CA GLN A 481 6.08 6.08 3.27
C GLN A 481 6.60 6.18 1.82
N ILE A 482 7.84 5.77 1.56
CA ILE A 482 8.38 5.64 0.19
C ILE A 482 7.64 4.53 -0.57
N MET A 483 7.42 3.37 0.06
CA MET A 483 6.63 2.28 -0.52
C MET A 483 5.19 2.69 -0.79
N GLU A 484 4.64 3.60 0.02
CA GLU A 484 3.35 4.24 -0.18
C GLU A 484 3.36 5.36 -1.23
N ARG A 485 4.53 5.74 -1.77
CA ARG A 485 4.74 6.85 -2.70
C ARG A 485 4.35 8.23 -2.15
N LYS A 486 4.52 8.41 -0.84
CA LYS A 486 4.46 9.73 -0.23
C LYS A 486 5.73 10.52 -0.55
N ILE A 487 5.60 11.84 -0.58
CA ILE A 487 6.71 12.75 -0.87
C ILE A 487 7.83 12.53 0.14
N SER A 488 9.03 12.23 -0.35
CA SER A 488 10.24 11.99 0.44
C SER A 488 11.42 12.77 -0.13
N GLY A 489 12.39 13.10 0.73
CA GLY A 489 13.56 13.88 0.37
C GLY A 489 14.87 13.22 0.79
N PHE A 490 15.87 13.26 -0.09
CA PHE A 490 17.23 12.80 0.17
C PHE A 490 18.26 13.88 -0.15
N GLU A 491 19.38 13.82 0.57
CA GLU A 491 20.63 14.49 0.26
C GLU A 491 21.68 13.47 -0.17
N VAL A 492 22.54 13.88 -1.11
CA VAL A 492 23.66 13.09 -1.60
C VAL A 492 24.96 13.80 -1.26
N SER A 493 25.91 13.06 -0.73
CA SER A 493 27.31 13.47 -0.62
C SER A 493 28.22 12.38 -1.18
N SER A 494 29.34 12.78 -1.77
CA SER A 494 30.30 11.88 -2.42
C SER A 494 31.71 12.44 -2.29
N PHE A 495 32.71 11.56 -2.31
CA PHE A 495 34.11 12.00 -2.46
C PHE A 495 34.43 12.46 -3.89
N GLU A 496 33.64 11.96 -4.86
CA GLU A 496 33.74 12.28 -6.28
C GLU A 496 32.47 13.02 -6.72
N ASP A 497 32.62 14.29 -7.12
CA ASP A 497 31.50 15.20 -7.38
C ASP A 497 30.64 14.72 -8.57
N SER A 498 31.23 14.02 -9.54
CA SER A 498 30.50 13.49 -10.70
C SER A 498 29.47 12.42 -10.36
N LEU A 499 29.57 11.75 -9.20
CA LEU A 499 28.59 10.77 -8.74
C LEU A 499 27.27 11.41 -8.30
N ILE A 500 27.30 12.65 -7.82
CA ILE A 500 26.13 13.35 -7.29
C ILE A 500 25.03 13.50 -8.35
N PRO A 501 25.27 14.13 -9.53
CA PRO A 501 24.24 14.28 -10.55
C PRO A 501 23.75 12.92 -11.09
N LYS A 502 24.63 11.90 -11.16
CA LYS A 502 24.24 10.53 -11.54
C LYS A 502 23.23 9.95 -10.55
N LEU A 503 23.52 10.00 -9.25
CA LEU A 503 22.64 9.49 -8.21
C LEU A 503 21.33 10.28 -8.11
N GLN A 504 21.38 11.60 -8.27
CA GLN A 504 20.17 12.43 -8.34
C GLN A 504 19.27 12.02 -9.51
N GLY A 505 19.82 11.82 -10.71
CA GLY A 505 19.05 11.39 -11.88
C GLY A 505 18.35 10.05 -11.68
N LEU A 506 18.99 9.11 -11.00
CA LEU A 506 18.45 7.78 -10.70
C LEU A 506 17.36 7.82 -9.61
N PHE A 507 17.59 8.55 -8.53
CA PHE A 507 16.68 8.57 -7.37
C PHE A 507 15.49 9.53 -7.53
N ASN A 508 15.63 10.60 -8.35
CA ASN A 508 14.55 11.55 -8.55
C ASN A 508 13.36 10.93 -9.25
N THR A 509 12.20 10.98 -8.61
CA THR A 509 10.90 10.61 -9.16
C THR A 509 9.87 11.69 -8.81
N SER A 510 8.61 11.53 -9.21
CA SER A 510 7.52 12.44 -8.83
C SER A 510 7.24 12.52 -7.32
N TYR A 511 7.75 11.57 -6.53
CA TYR A 511 7.52 11.48 -5.09
C TYR A 511 8.81 11.37 -4.28
N VAL A 512 9.97 11.23 -4.92
CA VAL A 512 11.28 11.23 -4.25
C VAL A 512 12.14 12.34 -4.85
N PHE A 513 12.59 13.26 -4.01
CA PHE A 513 13.38 14.42 -4.41
C PHE A 513 14.76 14.38 -3.76
N THR A 514 15.78 14.37 -4.60
CA THR A 514 17.17 14.16 -4.23
C THR A 514 17.98 15.39 -4.60
N ARG A 515 18.70 15.95 -3.64
CA ARG A 515 19.53 17.15 -3.78
C ARG A 515 20.96 16.90 -3.29
N PRO A 516 21.95 17.72 -3.63
CA PRO A 516 23.25 17.66 -2.97
C PRO A 516 23.11 18.07 -1.50
N ALA A 517 23.91 17.47 -0.62
CA ALA A 517 24.05 17.93 0.77
C ALA A 517 24.61 19.36 0.81
N ILE A 518 24.40 20.06 1.94
CA ILE A 518 24.91 21.44 2.14
C ILE A 518 26.41 21.53 1.86
N ASN A 519 27.19 20.59 2.42
CA ASN A 519 28.55 20.32 2.00
C ASN A 519 28.58 19.00 1.23
N SER A 520 28.64 19.08 -0.10
CA SER A 520 28.52 17.92 -0.98
C SER A 520 29.66 16.91 -0.85
N ARG A 521 30.81 17.30 -0.29
CA ARG A 521 31.97 16.43 -0.07
C ARG A 521 32.07 15.88 1.35
N ASP A 522 31.23 16.36 2.27
CA ASP A 522 31.22 15.89 3.66
C ASP A 522 30.38 14.62 3.85
N THR A 523 30.90 13.51 3.33
CA THR A 523 30.25 12.20 3.46
C THR A 523 30.13 11.74 4.91
N LYS A 524 31.06 12.19 5.78
CA LYS A 524 31.04 11.92 7.22
C LYS A 524 29.88 12.62 7.91
N GLY A 525 29.72 13.93 7.74
CA GLY A 525 28.62 14.67 8.36
C GLY A 525 27.25 14.12 7.95
N VAL A 526 27.08 13.73 6.69
CA VAL A 526 25.82 13.12 6.21
C VAL A 526 25.56 11.75 6.86
N GLN A 527 26.58 10.88 6.99
CA GLN A 527 26.46 9.60 7.70
C GLN A 527 26.15 9.82 9.19
N LEU A 528 26.87 10.74 9.84
CA LEU A 528 26.76 11.05 11.26
C LEU A 528 25.42 11.66 11.63
N GLY A 529 24.87 12.55 10.82
CA GLY A 529 23.52 13.09 11.01
C GLY A 529 22.48 11.96 11.07
N GLY A 530 22.54 11.03 10.12
CA GLY A 530 21.64 9.87 10.08
C GLY A 530 21.85 8.86 11.23
N ALA A 531 23.10 8.66 11.67
CA ALA A 531 23.42 7.71 12.74
C ALA A 531 23.07 8.28 14.13
N LEU A 532 23.57 9.47 14.46
CA LEU A 532 23.40 10.08 15.78
C LEU A 532 21.93 10.43 16.07
N LYS A 533 21.16 10.85 15.06
CA LYS A 533 19.74 11.18 15.26
C LYS A 533 18.92 10.04 15.86
N THR A 534 19.30 8.78 15.60
CA THR A 534 18.63 7.60 16.16
C THR A 534 18.89 7.45 17.66
N ILE A 535 20.10 7.79 18.12
CA ILE A 535 20.46 7.82 19.54
C ILE A 535 19.65 8.90 20.26
N TYR A 536 19.59 10.10 19.69
CA TYR A 536 18.82 11.19 20.30
C TYR A 536 17.31 10.96 20.23
N ALA A 537 16.80 10.18 19.26
CA ALA A 537 15.42 9.75 19.26
C ALA A 537 15.10 8.83 20.46
N VAL A 538 15.99 7.90 20.82
CA VAL A 538 15.86 7.09 22.05
C VAL A 538 15.84 8.02 23.27
N ALA A 539 16.78 8.96 23.36
CA ALA A 539 16.83 9.94 24.44
C ALA A 539 15.52 10.75 24.54
N MET A 540 14.95 11.16 23.41
CA MET A 540 13.70 11.92 23.36
C MET A 540 12.53 11.08 23.88
N GLY A 541 12.50 9.79 23.52
CA GLY A 541 11.49 8.85 24.02
C GLY A 541 11.56 8.66 25.53
N LEU A 542 12.76 8.50 26.08
CA LEU A 542 12.99 8.40 27.53
C LEU A 542 12.41 9.61 28.25
N VAL A 543 12.80 10.80 27.80
CA VAL A 543 12.36 12.07 28.38
C VAL A 543 10.85 12.27 28.25
N GLU A 544 10.26 11.94 27.11
CA GLU A 544 8.81 11.98 26.94
C GLU A 544 8.10 11.05 27.92
N GLY A 545 8.56 9.80 28.02
CA GLY A 545 7.95 8.83 28.91
C GLY A 545 8.03 9.26 30.37
N TYR A 546 9.20 9.77 30.81
CA TYR A 546 9.40 10.35 32.14
C TYR A 546 8.39 11.46 32.43
N PHE A 547 8.38 12.51 31.60
CA PHE A 547 7.51 13.66 31.87
C PHE A 547 6.02 13.32 31.77
N LYS A 548 5.62 12.42 30.86
CA LYS A 548 4.23 11.96 30.81
C LYS A 548 3.85 11.15 32.04
N ARG A 549 4.76 10.34 32.58
CA ARG A 549 4.50 9.53 33.78
C ARG A 549 4.42 10.39 35.04
N GLU A 550 5.34 11.36 35.20
CA GLU A 550 5.43 12.20 36.40
C GLU A 550 4.43 13.38 36.40
N LEU A 551 4.20 14.03 35.25
CA LEU A 551 3.38 15.24 35.16
C LEU A 551 2.01 15.01 34.51
N GLY A 552 1.84 13.88 33.80
CA GLY A 552 0.64 13.62 33.02
C GLY A 552 0.48 14.53 31.79
N GLY A 553 -0.47 14.18 30.93
CA GLY A 553 -0.89 15.04 29.81
C GLY A 553 0.10 15.15 28.65
N ASN A 554 -0.04 16.23 27.88
CA ASN A 554 0.81 16.53 26.73
C ASN A 554 2.07 17.28 27.20
N VAL A 555 3.25 16.84 26.75
CA VAL A 555 4.57 17.38 27.13
C VAL A 555 5.30 18.05 25.96
N ASP A 556 4.60 18.38 24.87
CA ASP A 556 5.19 18.92 23.63
C ASP A 556 6.12 20.13 23.86
N ASN A 557 5.71 21.12 24.66
CA ASN A 557 6.53 22.30 24.95
C ASN A 557 7.90 21.92 25.54
N THR A 558 7.93 20.93 26.43
CA THR A 558 9.16 20.42 27.04
C THR A 558 10.03 19.73 25.99
N LEU A 559 9.44 18.88 25.14
CA LEU A 559 10.17 18.16 24.10
C LEU A 559 10.77 19.11 23.05
N PHE A 560 10.02 20.12 22.62
CA PHE A 560 10.51 21.14 21.68
C PHE A 560 11.64 21.96 22.29
N HIS A 561 11.53 22.38 23.56
CA HIS A 561 12.61 23.11 24.24
C HIS A 561 13.89 22.27 24.32
N LEU A 562 13.77 20.99 24.68
CA LEU A 562 14.90 20.08 24.80
C LEU A 562 15.50 19.69 23.45
N SER A 563 14.72 19.63 22.38
CA SER A 563 15.22 19.23 21.06
C SER A 563 16.33 20.14 20.54
N ASN A 564 16.34 21.43 20.89
CA ASN A 564 17.43 22.33 20.51
C ASN A 564 18.75 21.93 21.19
N ARG A 565 18.70 21.55 22.46
CA ARG A 565 19.87 21.07 23.21
C ARG A 565 20.36 19.73 22.67
N PHE A 566 19.42 18.83 22.37
CA PHE A 566 19.71 17.51 21.79
C PHE A 566 20.38 17.66 20.43
N PHE A 567 19.85 18.53 19.57
CA PHE A 567 20.45 18.81 18.28
C PHE A 567 21.85 19.41 18.41
N ASN A 568 22.05 20.37 19.31
CA ASN A 568 23.38 20.97 19.52
C ASN A 568 24.42 19.96 20.03
N GLU A 569 24.05 19.09 20.97
CA GLU A 569 24.94 18.01 21.43
C GLU A 569 25.22 17.01 20.30
N MET A 570 24.20 16.67 19.49
CA MET A 570 24.34 15.82 18.31
C MET A 570 25.36 16.38 17.32
N VAL A 571 25.26 17.68 17.01
CA VAL A 571 26.22 18.37 16.13
C VAL A 571 27.61 18.36 16.75
N SER A 572 27.72 18.65 18.05
CA SER A 572 29.02 18.65 18.74
C SER A 572 29.72 17.29 18.68
N ILE A 573 29.00 16.19 18.91
CA ILE A 573 29.54 14.83 18.78
C ILE A 573 29.87 14.52 17.31
N GLY A 574 29.02 14.93 16.37
CA GLY A 574 29.28 14.76 14.95
C GLY A 574 30.57 15.45 14.49
N VAL A 575 30.82 16.68 14.95
CA VAL A 575 32.07 17.41 14.69
C VAL A 575 33.26 16.71 15.35
N LEU A 576 33.12 16.20 16.57
CA LEU A 576 34.17 15.42 17.23
C LEU A 576 34.56 14.18 16.43
N LEU A 577 33.60 13.56 15.74
CA LEU A 577 33.80 12.42 14.85
C LEU A 577 34.26 12.81 13.42
N GLY A 578 34.42 14.11 13.16
CA GLY A 578 35.01 14.64 11.93
C GLY A 578 34.01 15.01 10.83
N GLY A 579 32.73 15.24 11.15
CA GLY A 579 31.77 15.85 10.25
C GLY A 579 31.86 17.39 10.25
N ASP A 580 31.43 18.01 9.15
CA ASP A 580 31.32 19.47 9.04
C ASP A 580 30.04 19.95 9.74
N PRO A 581 30.11 20.95 10.65
CA PRO A 581 28.94 21.46 11.36
C PRO A 581 27.84 21.98 10.43
N THR A 582 28.19 22.52 9.25
CA THR A 582 27.21 23.07 8.30
C THR A 582 26.33 21.98 7.68
N THR A 583 26.87 20.77 7.48
CA THR A 583 26.16 19.61 6.93
C THR A 583 24.93 19.25 7.76
N PHE A 584 25.02 19.38 9.09
CA PHE A 584 23.92 19.03 9.99
C PHE A 584 22.69 19.94 9.83
N ASN A 585 22.80 21.11 9.19
CA ASN A 585 21.64 21.96 8.90
C ASN A 585 20.78 21.43 7.73
N GLY A 586 21.23 20.39 7.03
CA GLY A 586 20.55 19.78 5.89
C GLY A 586 19.46 18.77 6.27
N LEU A 587 18.92 18.09 5.26
CA LEU A 587 17.93 17.03 5.41
C LEU A 587 18.48 15.82 6.18
N SER A 588 19.76 15.51 5.99
CA SER A 588 20.44 14.39 6.64
C SER A 588 20.74 14.62 8.13
N GLY A 589 20.70 15.89 8.58
CA GLY A 589 20.89 16.28 9.98
C GLY A 589 19.58 16.75 10.62
N MET A 590 19.31 18.06 10.54
CA MET A 590 18.21 18.74 11.23
C MET A 590 16.85 18.15 10.90
N THR A 591 16.51 18.00 9.61
CA THR A 591 15.18 17.52 9.23
C THR A 591 14.97 16.06 9.63
N ASP A 592 15.98 15.21 9.47
CA ASP A 592 15.88 13.80 9.87
C ASP A 592 15.86 13.63 11.40
N PHE A 593 16.59 14.49 12.13
CA PHE A 593 16.49 14.60 13.58
C PHE A 593 15.09 15.00 14.03
N MET A 594 14.50 16.04 13.43
CA MET A 594 13.12 16.45 13.72
C MET A 594 12.14 15.31 13.42
N LEU A 595 12.28 14.65 12.27
CA LEU A 595 11.42 13.52 11.92
C LEU A 595 11.56 12.37 12.92
N ALA A 596 12.77 12.06 13.37
CA ALA A 596 13.03 11.00 14.33
C ALA A 596 12.52 11.31 15.75
N CYS A 597 12.62 12.57 16.18
CA CYS A 597 12.19 12.99 17.50
C CYS A 597 10.70 13.29 17.58
N PHE A 598 10.05 13.72 16.49
CA PHE A 598 8.66 14.21 16.53
C PHE A 598 7.69 13.40 15.65
N GLY A 599 8.20 12.61 14.71
CA GLY A 599 7.37 11.77 13.86
C GLY A 599 6.67 10.65 14.63
N SER A 600 5.51 10.23 14.14
CA SER A 600 4.68 9.18 14.74
C SER A 600 5.29 7.77 14.62
N ASP A 601 6.14 7.54 13.63
CA ASP A 601 6.53 6.20 13.17
C ASP A 601 8.01 5.87 13.52
N THR A 602 8.50 6.32 14.68
CA THR A 602 9.92 6.20 15.03
C THR A 602 10.17 5.11 16.07
N ARG A 603 10.72 3.99 15.60
CA ARG A 603 11.06 2.82 16.42
C ARG A 603 11.98 3.17 17.60
N ASP A 604 12.93 4.09 17.38
CA ASP A 604 13.90 4.51 18.40
C ASP A 604 13.27 5.36 19.52
N ARG A 605 12.41 6.34 19.19
CA ARG A 605 11.68 7.09 20.21
C ARG A 605 10.74 6.19 21.00
N LYS A 606 10.01 5.32 20.30
CA LYS A 606 9.16 4.33 20.97
C LYS A 606 9.97 3.43 21.91
N TYR A 607 11.16 3.00 21.51
CA TYR A 607 12.05 2.21 22.37
C TYR A 607 12.34 2.94 23.69
N GLY A 608 12.76 4.21 23.61
CA GLY A 608 13.01 5.02 24.81
C GLY A 608 11.75 5.25 25.65
N TYR A 609 10.62 5.54 24.99
CA TYR A 609 9.33 5.75 25.65
C TYR A 609 8.88 4.54 26.46
N ASP A 610 8.87 3.36 25.83
CA ASP A 610 8.45 2.12 26.48
C ASP A 610 9.36 1.78 27.68
N LEU A 611 10.67 2.07 27.56
CA LEU A 611 11.64 1.85 28.63
C LEU A 611 11.38 2.75 29.84
N ALA A 612 10.97 4.01 29.64
CA ALA A 612 10.58 4.91 30.72
C ALA A 612 9.32 4.44 31.49
N TYR A 613 8.48 3.60 30.86
CA TYR A 613 7.36 2.90 31.52
C TYR A 613 7.76 1.52 32.07
N GLY A 614 9.06 1.21 32.14
CA GLY A 614 9.57 -0.05 32.68
C GLY A 614 9.44 -1.24 31.72
N THR A 615 9.04 -1.01 30.47
CA THR A 615 8.91 -2.06 29.45
C THR A 615 10.16 -2.09 28.59
N ARG A 616 10.95 -3.17 28.67
CA ARG A 616 12.17 -3.31 27.85
C ARG A 616 11.82 -3.93 26.50
N PRO A 617 11.99 -3.22 25.37
CA PRO A 617 11.66 -3.77 24.06
C PRO A 617 12.64 -4.89 23.67
N GLU A 618 12.13 -5.99 23.11
CA GLU A 618 12.96 -7.12 22.65
C GLU A 618 13.76 -6.82 21.37
N LYS A 619 13.28 -5.88 20.55
CA LYS A 619 13.84 -5.61 19.23
C LYS A 619 14.97 -4.59 19.29
N ILE A 620 16.14 -4.98 18.80
CA ILE A 620 17.29 -4.08 18.61
C ILE A 620 16.92 -3.00 17.59
N THR A 621 17.20 -1.74 17.93
CA THR A 621 17.05 -0.58 17.04
C THR A 621 18.42 0.06 16.74
N ASN A 622 18.46 0.94 15.73
CA ASN A 622 19.68 1.67 15.38
C ASN A 622 20.18 2.55 16.54
N GLY A 623 19.27 3.20 17.27
CA GLY A 623 19.61 4.02 18.43
C GLY A 623 20.14 3.20 19.59
N PHE A 624 19.55 2.03 19.89
CA PHE A 624 20.09 1.10 20.88
C PHE A 624 21.50 0.63 20.51
N TYR A 625 21.68 0.17 19.26
CA TYR A 625 22.98 -0.31 18.81
C TYR A 625 24.02 0.83 18.77
N GLY A 626 23.60 2.02 18.34
CA GLY A 626 24.42 3.23 18.35
C GLY A 626 24.89 3.61 19.76
N LEU A 627 24.00 3.60 20.75
CA LEU A 627 24.36 3.82 22.16
C LEU A 627 25.41 2.81 22.65
N LYS A 628 25.29 1.53 22.25
CA LYS A 628 26.25 0.49 22.62
C LYS A 628 27.64 0.73 22.01
N VAL A 629 27.71 1.22 20.78
CA VAL A 629 28.97 1.39 20.04
C VAL A 629 29.66 2.72 20.34
N LEU A 630 28.90 3.80 20.56
CA LEU A 630 29.42 5.16 20.64
C LEU A 630 30.57 5.36 21.65
N PRO A 631 30.59 4.73 22.85
CA PRO A 631 31.72 4.83 23.78
C PRO A 631 33.06 4.28 23.23
N ASN A 632 33.02 3.43 22.21
CA ASN A 632 34.23 2.96 21.53
C ASN A 632 34.76 3.97 20.49
N LEU A 633 33.93 4.93 20.09
CA LEU A 633 34.25 5.92 19.05
C LEU A 633 34.69 7.26 19.65
N ILE A 634 34.15 7.62 20.82
CA ILE A 634 34.47 8.87 21.53
C ILE A 634 34.71 8.61 23.01
N ASN A 635 35.50 9.49 23.64
CA ASN A 635 35.56 9.53 25.10
C ASN A 635 34.28 10.20 25.64
N LEU A 636 33.31 9.39 26.05
CA LEU A 636 32.01 9.87 26.50
C LEU A 636 32.11 10.55 27.88
N ASP A 637 32.12 11.88 27.87
CA ASP A 637 32.14 12.72 29.07
C ASP A 637 30.73 13.26 29.40
N GLU A 638 30.27 13.09 30.64
CA GLU A 638 28.92 13.48 31.09
C GLU A 638 28.72 15.00 31.14
N LYS A 639 29.78 15.79 31.34
CA LYS A 639 29.67 17.26 31.36
C LYS A 639 29.52 17.84 29.95
N ARG A 640 30.16 17.21 28.96
CA ARG A 640 30.13 17.62 27.55
C ARG A 640 28.98 16.97 26.76
N HIS A 641 28.60 15.76 27.14
CA HIS A 641 27.59 14.96 26.43
C HIS A 641 26.51 14.42 27.40
N PRO A 642 25.86 15.31 28.17
CA PRO A 642 24.95 14.90 29.25
C PRO A 642 23.80 14.02 28.76
N ILE A 643 23.26 14.28 27.57
CA ILE A 643 22.09 13.57 27.04
C ILE A 643 22.47 12.15 26.62
N VAL A 644 23.54 12.00 25.83
CA VAL A 644 24.01 10.69 25.38
C VAL A 644 24.54 9.86 26.54
N ALA A 645 25.29 10.46 27.47
CA ALA A 645 25.81 9.78 28.65
C ALA A 645 24.67 9.22 29.52
N SER A 646 23.64 10.04 29.78
CA SER A 646 22.45 9.61 30.53
C SER A 646 21.69 8.49 29.81
N SER A 647 21.55 8.61 28.49
CA SER A 647 20.90 7.59 27.66
C SER A 647 21.67 6.27 27.68
N TYR A 648 23.00 6.32 27.63
CA TYR A 648 23.87 5.13 27.71
C TYR A 648 23.73 4.42 29.06
N ARG A 649 23.81 5.18 30.17
CA ARG A 649 23.66 4.66 31.54
C ARG A 649 22.32 3.96 31.73
N THR A 650 21.25 4.58 31.23
CA THR A 650 19.89 4.05 31.32
C THR A 650 19.72 2.80 30.44
N VAL A 651 20.04 2.89 29.15
CA VAL A 651 19.65 1.88 28.16
C VAL A 651 20.61 0.69 28.14
N ILE A 652 21.92 0.95 28.26
CA ILE A 652 22.97 -0.07 28.14
C ILE A 652 23.42 -0.58 29.51
N GLN A 653 23.64 0.30 30.48
CA GLN A 653 24.08 -0.10 31.82
C GLN A 653 22.93 -0.49 32.76
N ASN A 654 21.68 -0.27 32.34
CA ASN A 654 20.47 -0.54 33.12
C ASN A 654 20.47 0.16 34.48
N GLU A 655 21.02 1.37 34.53
CA GLU A 655 20.89 2.21 35.70
C GLU A 655 19.42 2.65 35.89
N ASP A 656 19.07 2.93 37.15
CA ASP A 656 17.75 3.43 37.53
C ASP A 656 17.43 4.72 36.78
N PHE A 657 16.43 4.64 35.89
CA PHE A 657 16.10 5.72 34.98
C PHE A 657 15.68 6.99 35.70
N ASP A 658 14.97 6.88 36.82
CA ASP A 658 14.41 8.03 37.54
C ASP A 658 15.55 8.84 38.17
N LYS A 659 16.53 8.16 38.75
CA LYS A 659 17.76 8.80 39.25
C LYS A 659 18.56 9.48 38.14
N VAL A 660 18.68 8.84 36.98
CA VAL A 660 19.38 9.42 35.83
C VAL A 660 18.64 10.63 35.28
N ALA A 661 17.31 10.57 35.20
CA ALA A 661 16.45 11.66 34.72
C ALA A 661 16.51 12.89 35.64
N GLU A 662 16.45 12.71 36.97
CA GLU A 662 16.63 13.80 37.94
C GLU A 662 18.00 14.46 37.79
N HIS A 663 19.06 13.66 37.62
CA HIS A 663 20.40 14.19 37.41
C HIS A 663 20.51 14.99 36.10
N LEU A 664 19.97 14.44 35.01
CA LEU A 664 19.95 15.09 33.70
C LEU A 664 19.17 16.41 33.76
N GLN A 665 18.02 16.45 34.45
CA GLN A 665 17.23 17.67 34.63
C GLN A 665 18.05 18.77 35.34
N LEU A 666 18.79 18.42 36.40
CA LEU A 666 19.65 19.36 37.12
C LEU A 666 20.79 19.89 36.24
N GLN A 667 21.37 19.06 35.39
CA GLN A 667 22.41 19.48 34.45
C GLN A 667 21.87 20.40 33.36
N LEU A 668 20.71 20.06 32.77
CA LEU A 668 20.06 20.87 31.75
C LEU A 668 19.54 22.20 32.32
N ALA A 669 19.24 22.31 33.61
CA ALA A 669 18.86 23.59 34.22
C ALA A 669 20.03 24.58 34.38
N ARG A 670 21.29 24.12 34.33
CA ARG A 670 22.50 24.92 34.62
C ARG A 670 23.23 25.43 33.38
N LEU A 671 22.86 24.92 32.21
CA LEU A 671 23.35 25.30 30.88
C LEU A 671 22.28 26.14 30.17
#